data_AF-A0A660UNG2-F1
#
_entry.id   AF-A0A660UNG2-F1
#
_cell.length_a   1.000
_cell.length_b   1.000
_cell.length_c   1.000
_cell.angle_alpha   90.00
_cell.angle_beta   90.00
_cell.angle_gamma   90.00
#
_symmetry.space_group_name_H-M   'P 1'
#
loop_
_entity.id
_entity.type
_entity.pdbx_description
1 polymer ?
#
loop_
_entity_poly.entity_id
_entity_poly.type
_entity_poly.pdbx_seq_one_letter_code
_entity_poly.pdbx_strand_id
1 'polypeptide(L)'
;MKHNVSARAVGITTIVLLLALASFAEANASAAPAKSDSQHLLQMLDAPLLFVKRHSYQGIHIYDTYYQWHPGGGIYVLENPAAPPEEQKIRPVIDPTTPETLGEGVYTDPELSWDAKKVLFCFKGTPKGNTSIYEIGIDGAGLKRLTKPELCLKTCGKKIGHHDVGPAYLPDGRIVFTSTRLNGLVPCNNTAVDILHVMNADGSDLHPISVNNVNEFDPSILPDGRILYGRWEYVDKTALTQQTLWTIYPDGSNETAIFANNLVQPEAFLDARPVPGAGHLLASSLTKHNSTPRGSVGFIDTRVSKNDPSAITNLDNPDNSTVDSGDSCEPWPISRDVLIASGRPKGAKRNNIEIRTRKGERITVLSDPNICLHSPMLVKPRNIPPVLEQQIDPKQNTGAFFVQDIYKGLKGVKRGEVKWLRVIEETSRASGSRDVGKNPYNQTFLLSAALAFSVKNYLGVVPVEPDGSAYFQVPSGRAIYIQALDENGTMIQSMRTFVQASPGVTRSCIGCHEHKYTAAVNTGNKKILKRKPAQLIPESWGSGFVDYPTMVQPVLDKHCIKCHGAEKGIAAGLDLTGGWTEHFSISYENLVSRRRTQVTADLIAGIDCMNGTARWSAQIFPPRSHGSGAAPLAKLLVSGHKGRIKNLSRPERDLIMAWIDTNGLYHGSWDYTDNGCRIAAWTETKNAIVNRMDSAGCMNCHNNKGKVLFEHDWINLKDPHLSRILRAPLAKTDNGYGLATCRDRKLDPDRRRVRMFYTGGYVHRVLPAENFKPQTFTGPDRSGKPVVTFQSTQDENYIAMLDIIQRGRQSALANPRVDMPGAKIYPGLCRTILPVPAPEISPPLNATGQKDGAVRLTWPRSAQNIGLSFALYRNDKPAFEPDNEFLVNSTTLFNYTDIKSPPGKQYYALVASSNGIKSRPSYAMTTVLSPASPDAPSGVGPQY
;
A
#
# COMPACT_ATOMS: atom_id res chain seq x y z
N MET A 1 3.75 -64.00 3.36
CA MET A 1 4.46 -64.61 4.51
C MET A 1 4.06 -63.76 5.72
N LYS A 2 3.09 -64.12 6.57
CA LYS A 2 3.02 -65.25 7.54
C LYS A 2 4.21 -65.29 8.50
N HIS A 3 4.01 -64.82 9.74
CA HIS A 3 4.05 -65.56 11.03
C HIS A 3 3.62 -64.57 12.15
N ASN A 4 2.52 -64.83 12.88
CA ASN A 4 2.37 -65.63 14.12
C ASN A 4 3.13 -65.02 15.32
N VAL A 5 2.47 -64.44 16.35
CA VAL A 5 1.49 -64.97 17.36
C VAL A 5 2.18 -65.50 18.62
N SER A 6 1.87 -64.87 19.78
CA SER A 6 1.73 -65.55 21.08
C SER A 6 1.00 -64.65 22.10
N ALA A 7 -0.09 -65.16 22.69
CA ALA A 7 -0.58 -64.72 24.01
C ALA A 7 0.10 -65.63 25.09
N ARG A 8 -0.22 -65.73 26.38
CA ARG A 8 -1.34 -65.29 27.26
C ARG A 8 -0.89 -65.65 28.71
N ALA A 9 -1.27 -64.91 29.76
CA ALA A 9 -1.40 -65.48 31.12
C ALA A 9 -2.14 -64.52 32.07
N VAL A 10 -2.96 -65.08 32.97
CA VAL A 10 -3.67 -64.41 34.07
C VAL A 10 -3.43 -65.22 35.34
N GLY A 11 -3.31 -64.57 36.50
CA GLY A 11 -3.25 -65.21 37.81
C GLY A 11 -3.86 -64.31 38.89
N ILE A 12 -4.65 -64.89 39.80
CA ILE A 12 -5.49 -64.21 40.82
C ILE A 12 -5.23 -64.89 42.20
N THR A 13 -5.64 -64.23 43.31
CA THR A 13 -5.91 -64.79 44.67
C THR A 13 -4.67 -65.10 45.58
N THR A 14 -4.63 -64.94 46.93
CA THR A 14 -5.61 -64.50 47.98
C THR A 14 -4.94 -64.01 49.31
N ILE A 15 -5.53 -62.99 49.97
CA ILE A 15 -5.74 -62.67 51.43
C ILE A 15 -4.92 -63.31 52.59
N VAL A 16 -4.47 -62.48 53.58
CA VAL A 16 -4.66 -62.55 55.08
C VAL A 16 -4.47 -61.10 55.64
N LEU A 17 -5.46 -60.39 56.24
CA LEU A 17 -5.89 -60.30 57.67
C LEU A 17 -4.79 -59.79 58.67
N LEU A 18 -5.01 -58.98 59.73
CA LEU A 18 -6.16 -58.23 60.33
C LEU A 18 -5.61 -57.14 61.34
N LEU A 19 -6.48 -56.43 62.09
CA LEU A 19 -6.26 -55.59 63.32
C LEU A 19 -5.59 -54.18 63.16
N ALA A 20 -6.02 -53.10 63.84
CA ALA A 20 -7.16 -52.87 64.74
C ALA A 20 -7.62 -51.38 64.87
N LEU A 21 -8.94 -51.22 65.07
CA LEU A 21 -9.66 -50.27 65.95
C LEU A 21 -9.49 -48.72 65.90
N ALA A 22 -10.65 -48.09 65.63
CA ALA A 22 -11.29 -47.01 66.40
C ALA A 22 -10.76 -45.56 66.36
N SER A 23 -11.35 -44.74 65.48
CA SER A 23 -12.13 -43.55 65.88
C SER A 23 -12.81 -42.89 64.67
N PHE A 24 -14.10 -43.16 64.46
CA PHE A 24 -14.96 -42.42 63.53
C PHE A 24 -16.31 -42.14 64.21
N ALA A 25 -16.50 -40.91 64.64
CA ALA A 25 -17.78 -40.35 65.06
C ALA A 25 -17.79 -38.84 64.77
N GLU A 26 -18.47 -38.50 63.68
CA GLU A 26 -19.08 -37.22 63.32
C GLU A 26 -18.57 -35.91 63.95
N ALA A 27 -18.02 -35.04 63.10
CA ALA A 27 -18.28 -33.62 63.17
C ALA A 27 -18.57 -33.08 61.76
N ASN A 28 -19.84 -32.86 61.45
CA ASN A 28 -20.27 -32.17 60.24
C ASN A 28 -19.81 -30.70 60.29
N ALA A 29 -18.65 -30.41 59.70
CA ALA A 29 -18.28 -29.06 59.31
C ALA A 29 -18.21 -29.02 57.78
N SER A 30 -19.28 -28.49 57.17
CA SER A 30 -19.26 -28.04 55.77
C SER A 30 -18.07 -27.09 55.60
N ALA A 31 -17.01 -27.57 54.96
CA ALA A 31 -15.97 -26.70 54.43
C ALA A 31 -16.64 -25.89 53.31
N ALA A 32 -17.07 -24.67 53.66
CA ALA A 32 -17.70 -23.77 52.71
C ALA A 32 -16.81 -23.65 51.46
N PRO A 33 -17.38 -23.67 50.24
CA PRO A 33 -16.59 -23.46 49.04
C PRO A 33 -15.83 -22.14 49.19
N ALA A 34 -14.52 -22.16 48.90
CA ALA A 34 -13.66 -21.00 49.06
C ALA A 34 -14.30 -19.79 48.35
N LYS A 35 -14.64 -18.74 49.13
CA LYS A 35 -15.22 -17.52 48.57
C LYS A 35 -14.28 -16.95 47.51
N SER A 36 -14.87 -16.57 46.39
CA SER A 36 -14.22 -16.59 45.07
C SER A 36 -13.10 -15.55 44.87
N ASP A 37 -12.06 -15.98 44.14
CA ASP A 37 -11.04 -15.10 43.52
C ASP A 37 -11.71 -14.01 42.64
N SER A 38 -12.91 -14.30 42.12
CA SER A 38 -13.74 -13.36 41.36
C SER A 38 -14.08 -12.07 42.11
N GLN A 39 -14.29 -12.12 43.43
CA GLN A 39 -14.57 -10.89 44.18
C GLN A 39 -13.32 -10.02 44.31
N HIS A 40 -12.14 -10.63 44.42
CA HIS A 40 -10.87 -9.91 44.42
C HIS A 40 -10.61 -9.22 43.07
N LEU A 41 -10.87 -9.94 41.96
CA LEU A 41 -10.78 -9.36 40.61
C LEU A 41 -11.76 -8.20 40.39
N LEU A 42 -13.01 -8.30 40.88
CA LEU A 42 -13.97 -7.19 40.84
C LEU A 42 -13.52 -5.99 41.71
N GLN A 43 -12.90 -6.24 42.87
CA GLN A 43 -12.32 -5.20 43.73
C GLN A 43 -11.13 -4.47 43.09
N MET A 44 -10.54 -4.98 42.00
CA MET A 44 -9.54 -4.24 41.21
C MET A 44 -10.17 -3.10 40.39
N LEU A 45 -11.50 -3.05 40.28
CA LEU A 45 -12.25 -1.92 39.72
C LEU A 45 -12.49 -0.88 40.83
N ASP A 46 -11.39 -0.28 41.28
CA ASP A 46 -11.25 0.63 42.43
C ASP A 46 -11.81 2.06 42.21
N ALA A 47 -12.52 2.28 41.10
CA ALA A 47 -13.10 3.57 40.71
C ALA A 47 -14.35 3.35 39.84
N PRO A 48 -15.22 4.37 39.66
CA PRO A 48 -16.30 4.32 38.68
C PRO A 48 -15.79 3.96 37.28
N LEU A 49 -16.63 3.29 36.48
CA LEU A 49 -16.26 2.75 35.18
C LEU A 49 -17.02 3.48 34.06
N LEU A 50 -16.30 4.25 33.23
CA LEU A 50 -16.81 4.80 31.98
C LEU A 50 -17.02 3.66 30.97
N PHE A 51 -18.11 3.71 30.21
CA PHE A 51 -18.35 2.83 29.08
C PHE A 51 -19.30 3.48 28.05
N VAL A 52 -19.32 2.94 26.84
CA VAL A 52 -20.21 3.36 25.74
C VAL A 52 -21.27 2.30 25.52
N LYS A 53 -22.53 2.71 25.41
CA LYS A 53 -23.58 1.89 24.78
C LYS A 53 -23.62 2.26 23.30
N ARG A 54 -23.34 1.30 22.41
CA ARG A 54 -23.48 1.48 20.95
C ARG A 54 -23.87 0.16 20.27
N HIS A 55 -24.52 0.23 19.12
CA HIS A 55 -24.70 -0.97 18.28
C HIS A 55 -23.38 -1.37 17.62
N SER A 56 -23.06 -2.67 17.58
CA SER A 56 -21.82 -3.14 16.94
C SER A 56 -21.79 -2.82 15.45
N TYR A 57 -20.60 -2.45 14.98
CA TYR A 57 -20.26 -2.34 13.56
C TYR A 57 -20.57 -3.64 12.80
N GLN A 58 -21.17 -3.52 11.61
CA GLN A 58 -21.64 -4.64 10.77
C GLN A 58 -20.93 -4.76 9.40
N GLY A 59 -19.91 -3.95 9.15
CA GLY A 59 -19.15 -4.01 7.88
C GLY A 59 -18.04 -5.06 7.89
N ILE A 60 -17.12 -4.95 6.92
CA ILE A 60 -16.07 -5.94 6.65
C ILE A 60 -14.65 -5.36 6.61
N HIS A 61 -14.45 -4.09 6.97
CA HIS A 61 -13.11 -3.49 7.03
C HIS A 61 -12.93 -2.72 8.33
N ILE A 62 -11.85 -3.02 9.05
CA ILE A 62 -11.50 -2.35 10.31
C ILE A 62 -11.37 -0.82 10.22
N TYR A 63 -11.11 -0.28 9.02
CA TYR A 63 -10.86 1.14 8.76
C TYR A 63 -12.06 1.92 8.18
N ASP A 64 -13.26 1.31 8.08
CA ASP A 64 -14.44 1.98 7.49
C ASP A 64 -15.58 2.24 8.51
N THR A 65 -15.28 2.07 9.80
CA THR A 65 -16.19 2.21 10.96
C THR A 65 -16.99 3.51 10.97
N TYR A 66 -16.32 4.65 10.77
CA TYR A 66 -16.92 5.99 10.76
C TYR A 66 -17.92 6.23 9.62
N TYR A 67 -17.94 5.38 8.59
CA TYR A 67 -18.98 5.46 7.56
C TYR A 67 -20.31 4.79 7.94
N GLN A 68 -20.33 3.92 8.96
CA GLN A 68 -21.57 3.33 9.44
C GLN A 68 -22.44 4.34 10.20
N TRP A 69 -23.72 4.02 10.35
CA TRP A 69 -24.63 4.78 11.20
C TRP A 69 -25.72 3.84 11.72
N HIS A 70 -25.51 3.37 12.95
CA HIS A 70 -26.45 2.56 13.71
C HIS A 70 -26.67 3.28 15.04
N PRO A 71 -27.53 4.32 15.04
CA PRO A 71 -27.65 5.25 16.14
C PRO A 71 -28.24 4.58 17.38
N GLY A 72 -27.98 5.16 18.55
CA GLY A 72 -28.54 4.71 19.83
C GLY A 72 -27.48 4.45 20.90
N GLY A 73 -27.90 4.64 22.15
CA GLY A 73 -27.00 4.66 23.31
C GLY A 73 -26.34 6.02 23.50
N GLY A 74 -25.09 6.01 23.95
CA GLY A 74 -24.40 7.19 24.52
C GLY A 74 -23.23 6.78 25.40
N ILE A 75 -22.73 7.73 26.20
CA ILE A 75 -21.59 7.54 27.11
C ILE A 75 -22.11 7.57 28.55
N TYR A 76 -21.71 6.57 29.35
CA TYR A 76 -22.23 6.31 30.68
C TYR A 76 -21.11 6.01 31.69
N VAL A 77 -21.38 6.23 32.96
CA VAL A 77 -20.56 5.77 34.10
C VAL A 77 -21.35 4.74 34.90
N LEU A 78 -20.72 3.60 35.18
CA LEU A 78 -21.13 2.65 36.22
C LEU A 78 -20.42 3.05 37.51
N GLU A 79 -21.16 3.59 38.48
CA GLU A 79 -20.60 4.24 39.68
C GLU A 79 -19.96 3.26 40.67
N ASN A 80 -20.40 2.01 40.66
CA ASN A 80 -20.00 0.95 41.60
C ASN A 80 -19.72 -0.38 40.88
N PRO A 81 -18.68 -0.49 40.02
CA PRO A 81 -18.48 -1.65 39.15
C PRO A 81 -18.10 -2.95 39.87
N ALA A 82 -17.68 -2.88 41.13
CA ALA A 82 -17.43 -4.05 41.98
C ALA A 82 -18.68 -4.60 42.70
N ALA A 83 -19.84 -3.92 42.57
CA ALA A 83 -21.09 -4.34 43.20
C ALA A 83 -21.82 -5.43 42.37
N PRO A 84 -22.64 -6.28 43.02
CA PRO A 84 -23.52 -7.22 42.34
C PRO A 84 -24.43 -6.52 41.31
N PRO A 85 -24.79 -7.16 40.17
CA PRO A 85 -25.57 -6.53 39.10
C PRO A 85 -26.86 -5.84 39.54
N GLU A 86 -27.54 -6.39 40.55
CA GLU A 86 -28.76 -5.86 41.16
C GLU A 86 -28.56 -4.55 41.96
N GLU A 87 -27.33 -4.23 42.36
CA GLU A 87 -26.94 -3.01 43.08
C GLU A 87 -26.23 -1.98 42.18
N GLN A 88 -25.94 -2.32 40.92
CA GLN A 88 -25.18 -1.48 40.00
C GLN A 88 -25.94 -0.20 39.59
N LYS A 89 -25.28 0.95 39.71
CA LYS A 89 -25.82 2.29 39.42
C LYS A 89 -25.16 2.85 38.17
N ILE A 90 -25.97 3.09 37.14
CA ILE A 90 -25.52 3.65 35.86
C ILE A 90 -26.06 5.08 35.73
N ARG A 91 -25.18 6.03 35.38
CA ARG A 91 -25.50 7.43 35.09
C ARG A 91 -25.07 7.78 33.66
N PRO A 92 -25.89 8.47 32.86
CA PRO A 92 -25.45 9.03 31.58
C PRO A 92 -24.49 10.21 31.81
N VAL A 93 -23.43 10.27 31.01
CA VAL A 93 -22.59 11.47 30.83
C VAL A 93 -23.15 12.28 29.68
N ILE A 94 -23.45 11.63 28.55
CA ILE A 94 -24.18 12.21 27.42
C ILE A 94 -24.92 11.13 26.64
N ASP A 95 -26.21 11.34 26.42
CA ASP A 95 -27.06 10.53 25.52
C ASP A 95 -28.23 11.40 24.98
N PRO A 96 -29.17 10.88 24.17
CA PRO A 96 -30.31 11.66 23.64
C PRO A 96 -31.26 12.25 24.70
N THR A 97 -31.09 11.94 25.98
CA THR A 97 -31.96 12.35 27.09
C THR A 97 -31.29 13.29 28.10
N THR A 98 -29.98 13.52 28.00
CA THR A 98 -29.25 14.44 28.89
C THR A 98 -29.57 15.92 28.59
N PRO A 99 -29.47 16.83 29.57
CA PRO A 99 -29.78 18.26 29.36
C PRO A 99 -28.88 18.91 28.30
N GLU A 100 -27.58 18.63 28.35
CA GLU A 100 -26.66 18.88 27.24
C GLU A 100 -26.59 17.60 26.39
N THR A 101 -27.10 17.67 25.16
CA THR A 101 -27.19 16.51 24.26
C THR A 101 -26.88 16.87 22.81
N LEU A 102 -26.41 15.88 22.06
CA LEU A 102 -26.26 15.94 20.59
C LEU A 102 -27.42 15.23 19.87
N GLY A 103 -28.40 14.71 20.62
CA GLY A 103 -29.53 13.96 20.10
C GLY A 103 -29.17 12.54 19.66
N GLU A 104 -30.02 11.96 18.82
CA GLU A 104 -29.84 10.62 18.28
C GLU A 104 -28.64 10.55 17.33
N GLY A 105 -27.79 9.54 17.49
CA GLY A 105 -26.61 9.38 16.67
C GLY A 105 -25.68 8.27 17.16
N VAL A 106 -24.47 8.25 16.62
CA VAL A 106 -23.43 7.29 16.99
C VAL A 106 -22.36 8.00 17.81
N TYR A 107 -22.19 7.57 19.05
CA TYR A 107 -21.15 8.02 20.00
C TYR A 107 -20.01 6.99 20.02
N THR A 108 -18.77 7.43 19.85
CA THR A 108 -17.57 6.55 19.80
C THR A 108 -16.35 7.18 20.47
N ASP A 109 -15.32 6.36 20.64
CA ASP A 109 -13.95 6.75 20.92
C ASP A 109 -13.79 7.71 22.13
N PRO A 110 -14.32 7.35 23.32
CA PRO A 110 -14.12 8.16 24.51
C PRO A 110 -12.66 8.10 24.98
N GLU A 111 -12.13 9.22 25.44
CA GLU A 111 -10.87 9.27 26.20
C GLU A 111 -10.98 10.24 27.38
N LEU A 112 -10.68 9.75 28.58
CA LEU A 112 -10.65 10.53 29.82
C LEU A 112 -9.46 11.50 29.87
N SER A 113 -9.67 12.71 30.40
CA SER A 113 -8.58 13.61 30.78
C SER A 113 -7.65 12.97 31.82
N TRP A 114 -6.43 13.49 31.94
CA TRP A 114 -5.45 12.98 32.91
C TRP A 114 -5.94 13.07 34.36
N ASP A 115 -6.77 14.05 34.69
CA ASP A 115 -7.42 14.19 36.01
C ASP A 115 -8.80 13.49 36.11
N ALA A 116 -9.23 12.80 35.04
CA ALA A 116 -10.51 12.11 34.89
C ALA A 116 -11.77 12.98 35.08
N LYS A 117 -11.66 14.32 34.96
CA LYS A 117 -12.81 15.24 35.07
C LYS A 117 -13.51 15.53 33.74
N LYS A 118 -12.90 15.20 32.61
CA LYS A 118 -13.45 15.43 31.28
C LYS A 118 -13.33 14.19 30.40
N VAL A 119 -14.15 14.14 29.36
CA VAL A 119 -14.16 13.09 28.33
C VAL A 119 -14.12 13.75 26.96
N LEU A 120 -13.10 13.41 26.16
CA LEU A 120 -13.15 13.58 24.70
C LEU A 120 -13.99 12.45 24.12
N PHE A 121 -14.74 12.71 23.06
CA PHE A 121 -15.45 11.67 22.31
C PHE A 121 -15.78 12.11 20.89
N CYS A 122 -16.16 11.14 20.06
CA CYS A 122 -16.60 11.34 18.69
C CYS A 122 -18.12 11.17 18.55
N PHE A 123 -18.75 12.03 17.74
CA PHE A 123 -20.17 11.94 17.44
C PHE A 123 -20.46 12.10 15.94
N LYS A 124 -21.40 11.28 15.45
CA LYS A 124 -21.96 11.34 14.08
C LYS A 124 -23.49 11.27 14.12
N GLY A 125 -24.13 12.42 13.90
CA GLY A 125 -25.59 12.57 14.01
C GLY A 125 -26.41 12.09 12.81
N THR A 126 -25.83 11.89 11.62
CA THR A 126 -26.61 11.47 10.43
C THR A 126 -25.87 10.44 9.56
N PRO A 127 -26.58 9.61 8.75
CA PRO A 127 -25.97 8.56 7.93
C PRO A 127 -24.86 9.04 6.98
N LYS A 128 -25.07 10.23 6.40
CA LYS A 128 -24.19 10.87 5.41
C LYS A 128 -23.38 12.03 5.99
N GLY A 129 -23.49 12.25 7.30
CA GLY A 129 -22.82 13.34 8.00
C GLY A 129 -21.37 13.03 8.34
N ASN A 130 -20.71 14.08 8.83
CA ASN A 130 -19.34 14.02 9.32
C ASN A 130 -19.28 13.45 10.74
N THR A 131 -18.10 12.95 11.14
CA THR A 131 -17.79 12.66 12.55
C THR A 131 -16.94 13.79 13.10
N SER A 132 -17.33 14.39 14.22
CA SER A 132 -16.57 15.47 14.89
C SER A 132 -16.18 15.08 16.31
N ILE A 133 -15.11 15.70 16.81
CA ILE A 133 -14.64 15.53 18.19
C ILE A 133 -15.30 16.57 19.09
N TYR A 134 -15.69 16.13 20.28
CA TYR A 134 -16.30 16.91 21.34
C TYR A 134 -15.56 16.68 22.67
N GLU A 135 -15.66 17.63 23.59
CA GLU A 135 -15.27 17.51 24.99
C GLU A 135 -16.49 17.78 25.89
N ILE A 136 -16.64 17.05 26.99
CA ILE A 136 -17.66 17.31 28.03
C ILE A 136 -17.08 16.98 29.42
N GLY A 137 -17.61 17.59 30.48
CA GLY A 137 -17.34 17.18 31.85
C GLY A 137 -17.88 15.77 32.15
N ILE A 138 -17.22 15.05 33.07
CA ILE A 138 -17.65 13.71 33.51
C ILE A 138 -18.98 13.72 34.30
N ASP A 139 -19.39 14.90 34.74
CA ASP A 139 -20.69 15.23 35.33
C ASP A 139 -21.81 15.40 34.28
N GLY A 140 -21.47 15.55 33.00
CA GLY A 140 -22.40 15.76 31.89
C GLY A 140 -22.65 17.23 31.53
N ALA A 141 -21.78 18.16 31.97
CA ALA A 141 -21.90 19.59 31.69
C ALA A 141 -20.74 20.15 30.84
N GLY A 142 -20.95 21.30 30.20
CA GLY A 142 -19.89 22.04 29.50
C GLY A 142 -19.48 21.46 28.15
N LEU A 143 -20.43 20.87 27.42
CA LEU A 143 -20.27 20.27 26.11
C LEU A 143 -19.71 21.27 25.09
N LYS A 144 -18.54 20.95 24.54
CA LYS A 144 -17.86 21.75 23.53
C LYS A 144 -17.55 20.92 22.29
N ARG A 145 -17.94 21.43 21.11
CA ARG A 145 -17.50 20.89 19.81
C ARG A 145 -16.13 21.44 19.45
N LEU A 146 -15.13 20.56 19.30
CA LEU A 146 -13.75 20.94 19.02
C LEU A 146 -13.45 20.99 17.52
N THR A 147 -13.97 20.06 16.72
CA THR A 147 -13.71 20.03 15.26
C THR A 147 -14.93 20.33 14.40
N LYS A 148 -14.68 20.95 13.23
CA LYS A 148 -15.69 21.35 12.23
C LYS A 148 -15.32 20.84 10.82
N PRO A 149 -15.26 19.51 10.62
CA PRO A 149 -14.81 18.88 9.37
C PRO A 149 -15.65 19.22 8.13
N GLU A 150 -16.84 19.79 8.29
CA GLU A 150 -17.68 20.32 7.20
C GLU A 150 -17.03 21.47 6.40
N LEU A 151 -15.98 22.11 6.94
CA LEU A 151 -15.24 23.17 6.27
C LEU A 151 -14.12 22.64 5.34
N CYS A 152 -13.97 21.32 5.21
CA CYS A 152 -12.87 20.69 4.46
C CYS A 152 -13.17 20.50 2.96
N LEU A 153 -12.13 20.21 2.18
CA LEU A 153 -12.21 20.02 0.72
C LEU A 153 -13.27 18.99 0.30
N LYS A 154 -13.92 19.17 -0.86
CA LYS A 154 -14.92 18.21 -1.37
C LYS A 154 -14.35 16.79 -1.46
N THR A 155 -15.09 15.79 -0.97
CA THR A 155 -14.67 14.38 -0.97
C THR A 155 -14.62 13.78 -2.38
N CYS A 156 -13.56 13.03 -2.68
CA CYS A 156 -13.32 12.39 -3.99
C CYS A 156 -13.56 10.86 -4.03
N GLY A 157 -13.90 10.24 -2.89
CA GLY A 157 -14.08 8.78 -2.78
C GLY A 157 -15.48 8.27 -3.14
N LYS A 158 -15.66 6.94 -3.06
CA LYS A 158 -16.96 6.23 -3.13
C LYS A 158 -17.85 6.53 -1.92
N LYS A 159 -17.24 6.90 -0.80
CA LYS A 159 -17.91 7.32 0.44
C LYS A 159 -17.74 8.83 0.61
N ILE A 160 -18.74 9.44 1.25
CA ILE A 160 -18.82 10.89 1.51
C ILE A 160 -18.75 11.15 3.01
N GLY A 161 -18.49 12.41 3.36
CA GLY A 161 -18.26 12.85 4.74
C GLY A 161 -16.77 12.93 5.06
N HIS A 162 -16.46 13.78 6.03
CA HIS A 162 -15.16 13.90 6.67
C HIS A 162 -15.27 13.46 8.11
N HIS A 163 -14.26 12.77 8.61
CA HIS A 163 -14.32 12.10 9.90
C HIS A 163 -13.06 12.42 10.69
N ASP A 164 -13.26 13.02 11.86
CA ASP A 164 -12.25 13.15 12.92
C ASP A 164 -12.58 12.09 13.99
N VAL A 165 -11.65 11.17 14.25
CA VAL A 165 -11.87 9.98 15.10
C VAL A 165 -10.67 9.68 16.01
N GLY A 166 -10.87 8.81 17.01
CA GLY A 166 -9.83 8.37 17.93
C GLY A 166 -9.06 9.51 18.65
N PRO A 167 -9.73 10.40 19.40
CA PRO A 167 -9.08 11.51 20.08
C PRO A 167 -8.36 11.05 21.37
N ALA A 168 -7.20 11.64 21.67
CA ALA A 168 -6.51 11.47 22.95
C ALA A 168 -5.83 12.76 23.43
N TYR A 169 -5.81 12.95 24.76
CA TYR A 169 -5.11 14.07 25.40
C TYR A 169 -3.59 13.88 25.40
N LEU A 170 -2.85 14.89 24.94
CA LEU A 170 -1.40 14.98 25.09
C LEU A 170 -1.01 15.50 26.49
N PRO A 171 0.23 15.28 26.95
CA PRO A 171 0.66 15.74 28.27
C PRO A 171 0.74 17.26 28.44
N ASP A 172 0.84 18.00 27.33
CA ASP A 172 0.86 19.47 27.27
C ASP A 172 -0.55 20.09 27.13
N GLY A 173 -1.60 19.28 27.18
CA GLY A 173 -2.99 19.70 27.03
C GLY A 173 -3.47 19.82 25.57
N ARG A 174 -2.61 19.63 24.57
CA ARG A 174 -3.07 19.46 23.17
C ARG A 174 -3.84 18.15 23.00
N ILE A 175 -4.46 17.97 21.84
CA ILE A 175 -5.24 16.77 21.50
C ILE A 175 -4.68 16.18 20.21
N VAL A 176 -4.38 14.88 20.21
CA VAL A 176 -4.04 14.08 19.02
C VAL A 176 -5.25 13.26 18.58
N PHE A 177 -5.44 13.06 17.28
CA PHE A 177 -6.56 12.33 16.70
C PHE A 177 -6.25 11.91 15.25
N THR A 178 -7.05 11.05 14.62
CA THR A 178 -6.95 10.79 13.17
C THR A 178 -8.03 11.54 12.38
N SER A 179 -7.72 11.98 11.17
CA SER A 179 -8.66 12.74 10.33
C SER A 179 -8.55 12.48 8.84
N THR A 180 -9.70 12.32 8.17
CA THR A 180 -9.80 12.16 6.71
C THR A 180 -9.69 13.47 5.90
N ARG A 181 -9.61 14.63 6.57
CA ARG A 181 -9.80 15.97 5.96
C ARG A 181 -8.92 16.31 4.76
N LEU A 182 -7.77 15.63 4.64
CA LEU A 182 -6.79 15.86 3.58
C LEU A 182 -7.05 15.02 2.30
N ASN A 183 -8.23 14.40 2.17
CA ASN A 183 -8.69 13.74 0.94
C ASN A 183 -7.77 12.63 0.39
N GLY A 184 -6.94 12.00 1.24
CA GLY A 184 -6.22 10.79 0.86
C GLY A 184 -7.21 9.64 0.61
N LEU A 185 -6.93 8.77 -0.37
CA LEU A 185 -7.78 7.65 -0.74
C LEU A 185 -7.00 6.34 -0.81
N VAL A 186 -7.50 5.28 -0.18
CA VAL A 186 -6.81 3.97 -0.08
C VAL A 186 -6.49 3.42 -1.48
N PRO A 187 -5.28 2.93 -1.77
CA PRO A 187 -5.00 2.40 -3.12
C PRO A 187 -5.81 1.16 -3.54
N CYS A 188 -6.19 0.26 -2.62
CA CYS A 188 -6.97 -0.95 -2.93
C CYS A 188 -8.50 -0.74 -2.90
N ASN A 189 -9.00 0.31 -2.23
CA ASN A 189 -10.42 0.59 -2.03
C ASN A 189 -10.69 2.10 -2.20
N ASN A 190 -11.79 2.50 -2.82
CA ASN A 190 -12.04 3.93 -3.11
C ASN A 190 -12.62 4.71 -1.90
N THR A 191 -12.09 4.51 -0.70
CA THR A 191 -12.49 5.14 0.57
C THR A 191 -11.44 6.12 1.07
N ALA A 192 -11.83 7.06 1.95
CA ALA A 192 -10.90 8.03 2.51
C ALA A 192 -9.92 7.39 3.52
N VAL A 193 -8.74 8.02 3.60
CA VAL A 193 -7.65 7.72 4.52
C VAL A 193 -7.63 8.77 5.61
N ASP A 194 -7.72 8.32 6.87
CA ASP A 194 -7.42 9.13 8.03
C ASP A 194 -5.94 9.00 8.45
N ILE A 195 -5.36 10.11 8.92
CA ILE A 195 -3.99 10.18 9.43
C ILE A 195 -3.93 11.04 10.68
N LEU A 196 -2.87 10.90 11.48
CA LEU A 196 -2.65 11.66 12.70
C LEU A 196 -2.58 13.18 12.46
N HIS A 197 -3.36 13.90 13.26
CA HIS A 197 -3.38 15.35 13.40
C HIS A 197 -3.25 15.72 14.88
N VAL A 198 -2.84 16.95 15.15
CA VAL A 198 -2.92 17.58 16.47
C VAL A 198 -3.72 18.87 16.40
N MET A 199 -4.23 19.30 17.56
CA MET A 199 -4.84 20.62 17.77
C MET A 199 -4.63 21.06 19.22
N ASN A 200 -4.79 22.35 19.49
CA ASN A 200 -4.86 22.88 20.85
C ASN A 200 -6.14 22.40 21.56
N ALA A 201 -6.14 22.45 22.90
CA ALA A 201 -7.29 22.11 23.74
C ALA A 201 -8.60 22.83 23.35
N ASP A 202 -8.49 23.98 22.69
CA ASP A 202 -9.64 24.78 22.29
C ASP A 202 -10.20 24.45 20.89
N GLY A 203 -9.49 23.63 20.10
CA GLY A 203 -9.78 23.32 18.70
C GLY A 203 -8.98 24.15 17.68
N SER A 204 -8.11 25.07 18.13
CA SER A 204 -7.23 25.87 17.27
C SER A 204 -5.95 25.12 16.87
N ASP A 205 -5.17 25.69 15.93
CA ASP A 205 -3.92 25.12 15.39
C ASP A 205 -4.04 23.65 14.94
N LEU A 206 -5.09 23.34 14.18
CA LEU A 206 -5.35 21.99 13.70
C LEU A 206 -4.49 21.68 12.47
N HIS A 207 -3.50 20.81 12.61
CA HIS A 207 -2.59 20.41 11.52
C HIS A 207 -2.19 18.92 11.56
N PRO A 208 -1.85 18.30 10.41
CA PRO A 208 -1.35 16.92 10.36
C PRO A 208 0.05 16.78 10.94
N ILE A 209 0.32 15.65 11.59
CA ILE A 209 1.66 15.26 12.07
C ILE A 209 2.18 13.97 11.40
N SER A 210 1.38 13.32 10.56
CA SER A 210 1.77 12.16 9.75
C SER A 210 1.60 12.42 8.25
N VAL A 211 2.28 11.60 7.44
CA VAL A 211 2.20 11.58 5.97
C VAL A 211 1.55 10.30 5.44
N ASN A 212 1.09 9.38 6.30
CA ASN A 212 0.81 7.99 5.95
C ASN A 212 -0.18 7.82 4.78
N ASN A 213 0.19 7.03 3.76
CA ASN A 213 -0.59 6.96 2.51
C ASN A 213 -1.87 6.10 2.59
N VAL A 214 -2.09 5.44 3.73
CA VAL A 214 -3.27 4.66 4.11
C VAL A 214 -3.64 4.93 5.58
N ASN A 215 -4.69 4.30 6.11
CA ASN A 215 -5.24 4.62 7.43
C ASN A 215 -4.26 4.41 8.60
N GLU A 216 -4.46 5.22 9.65
CA GLU A 216 -3.83 5.12 10.97
C GLU A 216 -4.93 4.95 12.04
N PHE A 217 -4.60 4.41 13.21
CA PHE A 217 -5.58 3.92 14.19
C PHE A 217 -5.24 4.33 15.62
N ASP A 218 -6.28 4.61 16.41
CA ASP A 218 -6.33 4.54 17.87
C ASP A 218 -5.08 5.10 18.62
N PRO A 219 -4.78 6.41 18.50
CA PRO A 219 -3.63 6.99 19.19
C PRO A 219 -3.81 6.97 20.71
N SER A 220 -2.76 6.61 21.44
CA SER A 220 -2.67 6.68 22.90
C SER A 220 -1.27 7.15 23.32
N ILE A 221 -1.10 7.60 24.57
CA ILE A 221 0.18 8.20 25.00
C ILE A 221 0.97 7.22 25.88
N LEU A 222 2.23 6.98 25.51
CA LEU A 222 3.18 6.18 26.27
C LEU A 222 3.67 6.90 27.54
N PRO A 223 4.16 6.17 28.56
CA PRO A 223 4.73 6.76 29.78
C PRO A 223 5.94 7.68 29.55
N ASP A 224 6.55 7.67 28.37
CA ASP A 224 7.66 8.53 27.96
C ASP A 224 7.23 9.74 27.09
N GLY A 225 5.92 10.01 26.99
CA GLY A 225 5.37 11.17 26.28
C GLY A 225 5.21 10.99 24.76
N ARG A 226 5.66 9.87 24.19
CA ARG A 226 5.42 9.54 22.78
C ARG A 226 3.97 9.12 22.54
N ILE A 227 3.44 9.44 21.37
CA ILE A 227 2.17 8.87 20.87
C ILE A 227 2.46 7.45 20.38
N LEU A 228 1.76 6.45 20.90
CA LEU A 228 1.58 5.11 20.34
C LEU A 228 0.35 5.13 19.41
N TYR A 229 0.42 4.45 18.26
CA TYR A 229 -0.71 4.38 17.33
C TYR A 229 -0.59 3.15 16.41
N GLY A 230 -1.71 2.74 15.81
CA GLY A 230 -1.74 1.76 14.73
C GLY A 230 -1.48 2.42 13.37
N ARG A 231 -0.75 1.77 12.47
CA ARG A 231 -0.44 2.27 11.13
C ARG A 231 -0.50 1.16 10.09
N TRP A 232 -1.23 1.41 9.02
CA TRP A 232 -1.21 0.60 7.80
C TRP A 232 -0.06 1.06 6.87
N GLU A 233 0.59 0.16 6.14
CA GLU A 233 1.50 0.54 5.03
C GLU A 233 1.60 -0.52 3.92
N TYR A 234 2.10 -0.13 2.74
CA TYR A 234 2.17 -0.97 1.53
C TYR A 234 3.57 -1.16 0.91
N VAL A 235 4.65 -0.61 1.47
CA VAL A 235 5.98 -0.53 0.81
C VAL A 235 6.52 -1.91 0.37
N ASP A 236 6.24 -2.24 -0.89
CA ASP A 236 6.44 -3.56 -1.51
C ASP A 236 5.84 -4.74 -0.72
N LYS A 237 4.79 -4.50 0.08
CA LYS A 237 4.07 -5.49 0.88
C LYS A 237 2.66 -5.74 0.34
N THR A 238 2.02 -6.79 0.85
CA THR A 238 0.61 -7.08 0.56
C THR A 238 -0.33 -5.99 1.05
N ALA A 239 -1.48 -5.85 0.39
CA ALA A 239 -2.52 -4.96 0.85
C ALA A 239 -3.24 -5.43 2.13
N LEU A 240 -3.28 -6.73 2.41
CA LEU A 240 -4.08 -7.29 3.51
C LEU A 240 -3.43 -7.10 4.88
N THR A 241 -2.24 -7.66 5.06
CA THR A 241 -1.57 -7.76 6.36
C THR A 241 -0.49 -6.68 6.45
N GLN A 242 -0.67 -5.69 7.33
CA GLN A 242 0.34 -4.80 7.91
C GLN A 242 -0.39 -3.61 8.58
N GLN A 243 -1.31 -3.85 9.53
CA GLN A 243 -1.83 -2.78 10.39
C GLN A 243 -1.18 -2.91 11.77
N THR A 244 -0.11 -2.14 11.97
CA THR A 244 0.98 -2.46 12.89
C THR A 244 1.23 -1.33 13.88
N LEU A 245 1.95 -1.59 14.98
CA LEU A 245 2.12 -0.58 16.04
C LEU A 245 3.35 0.29 15.80
N TRP A 246 3.17 1.59 15.95
CA TRP A 246 4.18 2.64 15.74
C TRP A 246 4.15 3.65 16.89
N THR A 247 5.23 4.40 17.04
CA THR A 247 5.27 5.57 17.93
C THR A 247 5.75 6.81 17.19
N ILE A 248 5.27 8.00 17.53
CA ILE A 248 5.67 9.30 16.98
C ILE A 248 5.73 10.37 18.10
N TYR A 249 6.47 11.45 17.91
CA TYR A 249 6.47 12.58 18.86
C TYR A 249 5.27 13.52 18.59
N PRO A 250 4.80 14.29 19.60
CA PRO A 250 3.70 15.25 19.45
C PRO A 250 3.90 16.40 18.46
N ASP A 251 5.09 16.53 17.86
CA ASP A 251 5.42 17.49 16.80
C ASP A 251 5.57 16.82 15.41
N GLY A 252 5.24 15.53 15.30
CA GLY A 252 5.41 14.75 14.07
C GLY A 252 6.84 14.30 13.79
N SER A 253 7.77 14.43 14.74
CA SER A 253 9.13 13.89 14.59
C SER A 253 9.27 12.45 15.09
N ASN A 254 10.38 11.81 14.72
CA ASN A 254 10.86 10.55 15.32
C ASN A 254 9.89 9.34 15.23
N GLU A 255 9.04 9.26 14.21
CA GLU A 255 8.12 8.15 13.97
C GLU A 255 8.84 6.81 13.77
N THR A 256 8.45 5.73 14.46
CA THR A 256 9.12 4.43 14.35
C THR A 256 8.22 3.25 14.72
N ALA A 257 8.29 2.15 13.96
CA ALA A 257 7.55 0.92 14.28
C ALA A 257 8.03 0.35 15.62
N ILE A 258 7.09 0.04 16.52
CA ILE A 258 7.36 -0.65 17.78
C ILE A 258 7.08 -2.16 17.68
N PHE A 259 6.04 -2.58 16.94
CA PHE A 259 5.70 -4.00 16.80
C PHE A 259 5.01 -4.34 15.46
N ALA A 260 5.16 -5.61 15.04
CA ALA A 260 4.48 -6.32 13.96
C ALA A 260 4.73 -5.91 12.49
N ASN A 261 5.61 -4.95 12.16
CA ASN A 261 5.80 -4.49 10.76
C ASN A 261 6.35 -5.52 9.74
N ASN A 262 6.65 -6.75 10.18
CA ASN A 262 6.96 -7.90 9.32
C ASN A 262 6.18 -9.17 9.71
N LEU A 263 5.09 -9.02 10.47
CA LEU A 263 4.21 -10.10 10.88
C LEU A 263 3.12 -10.34 9.83
N VAL A 264 2.46 -11.49 9.88
CA VAL A 264 1.33 -11.84 8.99
C VAL A 264 0.04 -12.04 9.77
N GLN A 265 0.14 -12.57 10.99
CA GLN A 265 -0.98 -12.84 11.90
C GLN A 265 -0.55 -12.53 13.34
N PRO A 266 -1.34 -11.79 14.14
CA PRO A 266 -2.59 -11.10 13.77
C PRO A 266 -2.44 -10.16 12.56
N GLU A 267 -3.47 -10.07 11.70
CA GLU A 267 -3.41 -9.20 10.51
C GLU A 267 -3.33 -7.70 10.91
N ALA A 268 -4.02 -7.33 12.00
CA ALA A 268 -4.13 -5.97 12.53
C ALA A 268 -4.09 -5.90 14.07
N PHE A 269 -3.49 -4.81 14.56
CA PHE A 269 -3.43 -4.44 15.98
C PHE A 269 -4.15 -3.10 16.19
N LEU A 270 -5.20 -3.11 17.01
CA LEU A 270 -6.06 -1.96 17.30
C LEU A 270 -6.11 -1.68 18.82
N ASP A 271 -6.72 -0.57 19.20
CA ASP A 271 -6.98 -0.17 20.59
C ASP A 271 -5.73 -0.19 21.51
N ALA A 272 -4.53 0.05 20.95
CA ALA A 272 -3.28 -0.25 21.64
C ALA A 272 -2.98 0.77 22.76
N ARG A 273 -2.80 0.29 24.00
CA ARG A 273 -2.58 1.12 25.20
C ARG A 273 -1.39 0.60 26.04
N PRO A 274 -0.57 1.46 26.65
CA PRO A 274 0.49 1.02 27.57
C PRO A 274 -0.11 0.45 28.86
N VAL A 275 0.58 -0.55 29.44
CA VAL A 275 0.15 -1.15 30.71
C VAL A 275 0.68 -0.36 31.92
N PRO A 276 -0.18 0.03 32.89
CA PRO A 276 0.24 0.70 34.12
C PRO A 276 1.33 -0.07 34.87
N GLY A 277 2.38 0.64 35.30
CA GLY A 277 3.53 0.07 36.00
C GLY A 277 4.47 -0.81 35.14
N ALA A 278 4.13 -1.06 33.87
CA ALA A 278 4.87 -1.97 32.99
C ALA A 278 4.98 -1.41 31.55
N GLY A 279 5.61 -0.24 31.38
CA GLY A 279 5.68 0.48 30.10
C GLY A 279 6.38 -0.24 28.91
N HIS A 280 6.86 -1.46 29.10
CA HIS A 280 7.31 -2.35 28.02
C HIS A 280 6.19 -3.28 27.49
N LEU A 281 5.10 -3.41 28.23
CA LEU A 281 3.89 -4.13 27.84
C LEU A 281 2.88 -3.15 27.23
N LEU A 282 2.28 -3.58 26.13
CA LEU A 282 1.08 -2.95 25.56
C LEU A 282 -0.09 -3.93 25.68
N ALA A 283 -1.29 -3.44 25.94
CA ALA A 283 -2.53 -4.18 25.70
C ALA A 283 -3.08 -3.78 24.31
N SER A 284 -3.67 -4.71 23.56
CA SER A 284 -4.20 -4.43 22.22
C SER A 284 -5.25 -5.46 21.78
N SER A 285 -6.17 -5.01 20.93
CA SER A 285 -7.08 -5.86 20.15
C SER A 285 -6.35 -6.49 18.97
N LEU A 286 -6.39 -7.82 18.90
CA LEU A 286 -5.81 -8.64 17.84
C LEU A 286 -6.92 -8.97 16.85
N THR A 287 -6.89 -8.36 15.66
CA THR A 287 -8.02 -8.38 14.72
C THR A 287 -7.62 -8.75 13.31
N LYS A 288 -8.60 -9.28 12.56
CA LYS A 288 -8.47 -9.57 11.14
C LYS A 288 -8.83 -8.33 10.31
N HIS A 289 -8.07 -8.03 9.24
CA HIS A 289 -8.27 -6.83 8.42
C HIS A 289 -9.65 -6.79 7.74
N ASN A 290 -10.00 -7.89 7.07
CA ASN A 290 -11.29 -8.07 6.39
C ASN A 290 -12.34 -8.63 7.37
N SER A 291 -12.63 -7.88 8.43
CA SER A 291 -13.58 -8.23 9.49
C SER A 291 -14.14 -6.98 10.17
N THR A 292 -15.01 -7.18 11.17
CA THR A 292 -15.28 -6.14 12.18
C THR A 292 -14.01 -5.87 13.02
N PRO A 293 -13.83 -4.68 13.61
CA PRO A 293 -12.67 -4.33 14.46
C PRO A 293 -12.74 -5.01 15.84
N ARG A 294 -12.86 -6.34 15.82
CA ARG A 294 -13.05 -7.23 16.97
C ARG A 294 -12.42 -8.58 16.63
N GLY A 295 -11.84 -9.21 17.64
CA GLY A 295 -11.09 -10.45 17.50
C GLY A 295 -10.79 -11.04 18.87
N SER A 296 -9.50 -11.18 19.17
CA SER A 296 -8.99 -11.51 20.51
C SER A 296 -8.46 -10.25 21.21
N VAL A 297 -8.26 -10.28 22.53
CA VAL A 297 -7.47 -9.26 23.23
C VAL A 297 -6.22 -9.88 23.87
N GLY A 298 -5.15 -9.10 23.97
CA GLY A 298 -3.87 -9.62 24.45
C GLY A 298 -2.90 -8.56 24.95
N PHE A 299 -1.80 -9.05 25.53
CA PHE A 299 -0.64 -8.25 25.89
C PHE A 299 0.52 -8.49 24.90
N ILE A 300 1.34 -7.48 24.67
CA ILE A 300 2.52 -7.52 23.79
C ILE A 300 3.74 -7.04 24.58
N ASP A 301 4.78 -7.87 24.73
CA ASP A 301 6.05 -7.48 25.36
C ASP A 301 7.07 -7.02 24.32
N THR A 302 7.27 -5.71 24.25
CA THR A 302 8.14 -5.03 23.28
C THR A 302 9.63 -5.43 23.41
N ARG A 303 10.03 -6.05 24.53
CA ARG A 303 11.41 -6.50 24.77
C ARG A 303 11.71 -7.88 24.18
N VAL A 304 10.67 -8.69 23.92
CA VAL A 304 10.84 -10.07 23.42
C VAL A 304 11.22 -10.04 21.94
N SER A 305 10.41 -9.38 21.12
CA SER A 305 10.68 -9.20 19.69
C SER A 305 9.80 -8.11 19.11
N LYS A 306 10.30 -7.46 18.06
CA LYS A 306 9.51 -6.53 17.25
C LYS A 306 8.57 -7.24 16.26
N ASN A 307 8.84 -8.48 15.88
CA ASN A 307 8.20 -9.14 14.73
C ASN A 307 7.97 -10.66 14.94
N ASP A 308 7.90 -11.13 16.19
CA ASP A 308 7.70 -12.55 16.51
C ASP A 308 6.42 -12.75 17.35
N PRO A 309 5.56 -13.74 17.03
CA PRO A 309 4.37 -14.05 17.81
C PRO A 309 4.62 -14.40 19.29
N SER A 310 5.83 -14.81 19.67
CA SER A 310 6.20 -15.09 21.07
C SER A 310 6.16 -13.85 21.98
N ALA A 311 6.18 -12.65 21.40
CA ALA A 311 5.96 -11.40 22.15
C ALA A 311 4.50 -11.21 22.58
N ILE A 312 3.55 -11.97 22.01
CA ILE A 312 2.10 -11.81 22.23
C ILE A 312 1.60 -12.85 23.25
N THR A 313 0.90 -12.37 24.28
CA THR A 313 0.08 -13.20 25.17
C THR A 313 -1.39 -12.95 24.83
N ASN A 314 -2.02 -13.87 24.10
CA ASN A 314 -3.43 -13.78 23.72
C ASN A 314 -4.30 -14.34 24.87
N LEU A 315 -5.24 -13.54 25.38
CA LEU A 315 -6.08 -13.93 26.53
C LEU A 315 -7.32 -14.74 26.13
N ASP A 316 -7.73 -14.65 24.86
CA ASP A 316 -8.86 -15.40 24.30
C ASP A 316 -8.42 -16.79 23.82
N ASN A 317 -7.16 -16.91 23.39
CA ASN A 317 -6.56 -18.12 22.83
C ASN A 317 -5.13 -18.32 23.38
N PRO A 318 -4.96 -18.72 24.66
CA PRO A 318 -3.64 -18.82 25.31
C PRO A 318 -2.64 -19.73 24.58
N ASP A 319 -3.13 -20.83 23.98
CA ASP A 319 -2.30 -21.80 23.26
C ASP A 319 -1.87 -21.34 21.85
N ASN A 320 -2.42 -20.23 21.34
CA ASN A 320 -2.06 -19.69 20.03
C ASN A 320 -2.13 -18.16 20.00
N SER A 321 -0.97 -17.53 20.16
CA SER A 321 -0.83 -16.08 20.19
C SER A 321 -1.20 -15.36 18.88
N THR A 322 -1.34 -16.08 17.76
CA THR A 322 -1.65 -15.50 16.44
C THR A 322 -3.14 -15.42 16.08
N VAL A 323 -4.04 -15.92 16.94
CA VAL A 323 -5.48 -15.86 16.66
C VAL A 323 -6.00 -14.43 16.72
N ASP A 324 -6.61 -13.99 15.61
CA ASP A 324 -7.12 -12.63 15.39
C ASP A 324 -8.63 -12.59 15.09
N SER A 325 -9.29 -13.74 15.27
CA SER A 325 -10.74 -13.91 15.19
C SER A 325 -11.38 -13.91 16.58
N GLY A 326 -12.64 -13.49 16.66
CA GLY A 326 -13.42 -13.43 17.89
C GLY A 326 -14.35 -12.22 17.91
N ASP A 327 -14.87 -11.88 19.08
CA ASP A 327 -15.80 -10.76 19.30
C ASP A 327 -15.28 -9.77 20.37
N SER A 328 -14.02 -9.88 20.79
CA SER A 328 -13.38 -9.06 21.83
C SER A 328 -12.66 -7.83 21.25
N CYS A 329 -12.70 -6.69 21.94
CA CYS A 329 -12.03 -5.45 21.54
C CYS A 329 -11.84 -4.47 22.72
N GLU A 330 -11.22 -3.31 22.46
CA GLU A 330 -11.11 -2.17 23.37
C GLU A 330 -10.56 -2.52 24.77
N PRO A 331 -9.38 -3.18 24.88
CA PRO A 331 -8.79 -3.51 26.17
C PRO A 331 -8.28 -2.27 26.91
N TRP A 332 -8.63 -2.19 28.18
CA TRP A 332 -8.11 -1.22 29.15
C TRP A 332 -7.31 -1.98 30.23
N PRO A 333 -5.97 -1.86 30.24
CA PRO A 333 -5.13 -2.60 31.16
C PRO A 333 -5.23 -2.07 32.60
N ILE A 334 -5.47 -2.97 33.55
CA ILE A 334 -5.51 -2.66 35.00
C ILE A 334 -4.13 -2.93 35.61
N SER A 335 -3.49 -4.03 35.22
CA SER A 335 -2.16 -4.45 35.66
C SER A 335 -1.44 -5.21 34.55
N ARG A 336 -0.20 -5.66 34.83
CA ARG A 336 0.57 -6.56 33.94
C ARG A 336 -0.15 -7.86 33.58
N ASP A 337 -1.10 -8.32 34.41
CA ASP A 337 -1.73 -9.63 34.30
C ASP A 337 -3.27 -9.57 34.15
N VAL A 338 -3.88 -8.38 34.28
CA VAL A 338 -5.34 -8.17 34.29
C VAL A 338 -5.72 -6.96 33.42
N LEU A 339 -6.74 -7.12 32.58
CA LEU A 339 -7.37 -6.04 31.81
C LEU A 339 -8.90 -6.14 31.88
N ILE A 340 -9.59 -5.06 31.55
CA ILE A 340 -11.02 -5.08 31.19
C ILE A 340 -11.18 -4.84 29.69
N ALA A 341 -12.18 -5.45 29.06
CA ALA A 341 -12.40 -5.34 27.62
C ALA A 341 -13.91 -5.39 27.29
N SER A 342 -14.26 -4.92 26.09
CA SER A 342 -15.53 -5.29 25.45
C SER A 342 -15.40 -6.71 24.91
N GLY A 343 -16.35 -7.59 25.23
CA GLY A 343 -16.29 -8.97 24.77
C GLY A 343 -17.63 -9.71 24.84
N ARG A 344 -17.77 -10.74 24.02
CA ARG A 344 -19.02 -11.53 23.93
C ARG A 344 -18.84 -12.90 24.58
N PRO A 345 -19.44 -13.16 25.76
CA PRO A 345 -19.40 -14.50 26.35
C PRO A 345 -20.26 -15.47 25.54
N LYS A 346 -19.97 -16.78 25.67
CA LYS A 346 -20.65 -17.83 24.90
C LYS A 346 -22.16 -17.79 25.15
N GLY A 347 -22.94 -17.58 24.09
CA GLY A 347 -24.40 -17.46 24.14
C GLY A 347 -24.94 -16.03 24.27
N ALA A 348 -24.11 -15.04 24.56
CA ALA A 348 -24.53 -13.63 24.54
C ALA A 348 -24.73 -13.12 23.10
N LYS A 349 -25.76 -12.28 22.89
CA LYS A 349 -26.05 -11.63 21.59
C LYS A 349 -25.37 -10.27 21.43
N ARG A 350 -24.88 -9.70 22.53
CA ARG A 350 -24.26 -8.37 22.62
C ARG A 350 -22.88 -8.50 23.25
N ASN A 351 -22.04 -7.49 23.07
CA ASN A 351 -20.80 -7.39 23.83
C ASN A 351 -21.10 -6.86 25.24
N ASN A 352 -20.50 -7.48 26.23
CA ASN A 352 -20.50 -7.12 27.64
C ASN A 352 -19.17 -6.43 27.98
N ILE A 353 -19.09 -5.81 29.16
CA ILE A 353 -17.79 -5.46 29.74
C ILE A 353 -17.30 -6.63 30.61
N GLU A 354 -16.06 -7.05 30.41
CA GLU A 354 -15.49 -8.23 31.05
C GLU A 354 -14.07 -8.00 31.58
N ILE A 355 -13.78 -8.45 32.81
CA ILE A 355 -12.40 -8.63 33.29
C ILE A 355 -11.82 -9.89 32.64
N ARG A 356 -10.55 -9.83 32.24
CA ARG A 356 -9.77 -10.96 31.74
C ARG A 356 -8.38 -11.00 32.34
N THR A 357 -7.88 -12.19 32.66
CA THR A 357 -6.56 -12.39 33.26
C THR A 357 -5.66 -13.28 32.40
N ARG A 358 -4.34 -13.16 32.58
CA ARG A 358 -3.36 -14.09 31.97
C ARG A 358 -3.52 -15.56 32.38
N LYS A 359 -4.26 -15.85 33.45
CA LYS A 359 -4.57 -17.23 33.87
C LYS A 359 -5.78 -17.82 33.12
N GLY A 360 -6.42 -17.05 32.22
CA GLY A 360 -7.62 -17.46 31.48
C GLY A 360 -8.93 -17.21 32.22
N GLU A 361 -8.91 -16.48 33.33
CA GLU A 361 -10.12 -16.13 34.08
C GLU A 361 -10.90 -15.03 33.33
N ARG A 362 -12.24 -15.13 33.38
CA ARG A 362 -13.15 -14.22 32.68
C ARG A 362 -14.38 -13.96 33.53
N ILE A 363 -14.66 -12.67 33.80
CA ILE A 363 -15.77 -12.25 34.66
C ILE A 363 -16.55 -11.16 33.92
N THR A 364 -17.87 -11.35 33.75
CA THR A 364 -18.75 -10.28 33.26
C THR A 364 -18.94 -9.23 34.37
N VAL A 365 -18.59 -7.98 34.08
CA VAL A 365 -18.78 -6.83 34.98
C VAL A 365 -20.16 -6.22 34.76
N LEU A 366 -20.52 -6.01 33.49
CA LEU A 366 -21.78 -5.39 33.07
C LEU A 366 -22.24 -6.01 31.74
N SER A 367 -23.56 -6.19 31.59
CA SER A 367 -24.20 -6.70 30.37
C SER A 367 -25.49 -5.96 30.07
N ASP A 368 -25.81 -5.76 28.79
CA ASP A 368 -27.09 -5.21 28.33
C ASP A 368 -27.65 -6.12 27.21
N PRO A 369 -28.89 -6.63 27.32
CA PRO A 369 -29.44 -7.53 26.31
C PRO A 369 -29.77 -6.84 24.98
N ASN A 370 -29.95 -5.52 24.98
CA ASN A 370 -30.47 -4.75 23.85
C ASN A 370 -29.36 -4.14 22.99
N ILE A 371 -28.28 -3.67 23.62
CA ILE A 371 -27.18 -2.93 22.97
C ILE A 371 -25.80 -3.43 23.44
N CYS A 372 -24.75 -3.20 22.64
CA CYS A 372 -23.41 -3.63 23.00
C CYS A 372 -22.70 -2.58 23.88
N LEU A 373 -21.88 -3.08 24.80
CA LEU A 373 -21.07 -2.29 25.71
C LEU A 373 -19.63 -2.24 25.23
N HIS A 374 -19.06 -1.05 25.21
CA HIS A 374 -17.82 -0.72 24.52
C HIS A 374 -16.95 0.25 25.33
N SER A 375 -15.66 0.32 25.00
CA SER A 375 -14.69 1.30 25.50
C SER A 375 -14.66 1.45 27.04
N PRO A 376 -14.43 0.38 27.81
CA PRO A 376 -14.40 0.46 29.27
C PRO A 376 -13.16 1.24 29.77
N MET A 377 -13.33 2.20 30.68
CA MET A 377 -12.21 2.96 31.27
C MET A 377 -12.48 3.29 32.75
N LEU A 378 -11.47 3.13 33.63
CA LEU A 378 -11.62 3.57 35.02
C LEU A 378 -11.55 5.10 35.13
N VAL A 379 -12.57 5.70 35.73
CA VAL A 379 -12.69 7.14 36.01
C VAL A 379 -11.87 7.48 37.26
N LYS A 380 -10.55 7.52 37.09
CA LYS A 380 -9.60 7.97 38.13
C LYS A 380 -8.41 8.71 37.51
N PRO A 381 -7.79 9.65 38.24
CA PRO A 381 -6.59 10.34 37.76
C PRO A 381 -5.48 9.39 37.33
N ARG A 382 -4.77 9.75 36.27
CA ARG A 382 -3.63 9.03 35.70
C ARG A 382 -2.38 9.92 35.79
N ASN A 383 -1.22 9.30 35.94
CA ASN A 383 0.05 10.04 35.88
C ASN A 383 0.21 10.68 34.50
N ILE A 384 0.42 12.01 34.47
CA ILE A 384 0.73 12.77 33.26
C ILE A 384 2.15 12.38 32.82
N PRO A 385 2.36 11.88 31.59
CA PRO A 385 3.70 11.61 31.04
C PRO A 385 4.54 12.89 30.91
N PRO A 386 5.86 12.80 30.71
CA PRO A 386 6.67 13.97 30.39
C PRO A 386 6.19 14.66 29.10
N VAL A 387 6.17 15.99 29.10
CA VAL A 387 6.03 16.78 27.87
C VAL A 387 7.33 16.67 27.09
N LEU A 388 7.25 16.22 25.83
CA LEU A 388 8.39 16.21 24.91
C LEU A 388 8.59 17.59 24.29
N GLU A 389 9.83 18.08 24.26
CA GLU A 389 10.20 19.34 23.62
C GLU A 389 9.98 19.28 22.11
N GLN A 390 9.39 20.34 21.55
CA GLN A 390 9.19 20.49 20.10
C GLN A 390 10.53 20.70 19.39
N GLN A 391 10.83 19.85 18.41
CA GLN A 391 12.08 19.90 17.65
C GLN A 391 11.94 20.60 16.30
N ILE A 392 10.71 20.75 15.79
CA ILE A 392 10.46 21.31 14.46
C ILE A 392 10.65 22.84 14.38
N ASP A 393 11.29 23.30 13.30
CA ASP A 393 11.27 24.71 12.86
C ASP A 393 10.20 24.85 11.75
N PRO A 394 9.01 25.42 12.05
CA PRO A 394 7.92 25.54 11.08
C PRO A 394 8.23 26.51 9.93
N LYS A 395 9.35 27.24 9.97
CA LYS A 395 9.81 28.08 8.85
C LYS A 395 10.53 27.27 7.76
N GLN A 396 10.89 26.02 8.03
CA GLN A 396 11.51 25.12 7.05
C GLN A 396 10.45 24.29 6.29
N ASN A 397 10.81 23.86 5.10
CA ASN A 397 10.04 22.91 4.27
C ASN A 397 10.75 21.55 4.11
N THR A 398 11.85 21.35 4.83
CA THR A 398 12.79 20.24 4.68
C THR A 398 13.32 19.83 6.06
N GLY A 399 13.72 18.56 6.17
CA GLY A 399 14.48 18.03 7.30
C GLY A 399 15.68 17.25 6.80
N ALA A 400 16.51 16.75 7.71
CA ALA A 400 17.73 16.02 7.37
C ALA A 400 17.75 14.60 7.95
N PHE A 401 18.48 13.72 7.27
CA PHE A 401 18.76 12.35 7.70
C PHE A 401 20.27 12.17 7.90
N PHE A 402 20.65 11.58 9.03
CA PHE A 402 22.01 11.15 9.34
C PHE A 402 22.08 9.63 9.56
N VAL A 403 22.86 8.94 8.72
CA VAL A 403 23.20 7.52 8.89
C VAL A 403 24.62 7.45 9.45
N GLN A 404 24.80 6.83 10.62
CA GLN A 404 26.12 6.78 11.28
C GLN A 404 27.11 5.81 10.60
N ASP A 405 26.64 4.60 10.26
CA ASP A 405 27.40 3.56 9.55
C ASP A 405 26.43 2.56 8.89
N ILE A 406 26.15 2.74 7.59
CA ILE A 406 25.17 1.94 6.85
C ILE A 406 25.42 0.41 6.93
N TYR A 407 26.67 0.00 7.11
CA TYR A 407 27.06 -1.40 7.19
C TYR A 407 26.59 -2.09 8.48
N LYS A 408 26.12 -1.34 9.48
CA LYS A 408 25.45 -1.91 10.67
C LYS A 408 24.04 -2.37 10.27
N GLY A 409 23.90 -3.68 10.07
CA GLY A 409 22.65 -4.36 9.66
C GLY A 409 22.74 -5.05 8.30
N LEU A 410 23.61 -4.57 7.40
CA LEU A 410 23.84 -5.15 6.06
C LEU A 410 24.79 -6.36 6.10
N LYS A 411 24.34 -7.48 6.69
CA LYS A 411 25.10 -8.73 6.73
C LYS A 411 25.52 -9.17 5.31
N GLY A 412 26.81 -9.43 5.12
CA GLY A 412 27.38 -9.90 3.84
C GLY A 412 27.79 -8.79 2.86
N VAL A 413 27.53 -7.52 3.17
CA VAL A 413 27.94 -6.37 2.35
C VAL A 413 29.30 -5.84 2.84
N LYS A 414 30.24 -5.60 1.93
CA LYS A 414 31.60 -5.14 2.25
C LYS A 414 31.65 -3.63 2.44
N ARG A 415 32.45 -3.13 3.38
CA ARG A 415 32.67 -1.68 3.53
C ARG A 415 33.21 -1.08 2.24
N GLY A 416 32.63 0.05 1.82
CA GLY A 416 32.94 0.75 0.58
C GLY A 416 32.18 0.23 -0.65
N GLU A 417 31.36 -0.81 -0.52
CA GLU A 417 30.54 -1.37 -1.60
C GLU A 417 29.29 -0.54 -1.88
N VAL A 418 28.65 0.01 -0.83
CA VAL A 418 27.59 1.01 -0.99
C VAL A 418 28.24 2.33 -1.41
N LYS A 419 27.81 2.87 -2.54
CA LYS A 419 28.26 4.18 -3.06
C LYS A 419 27.22 5.27 -2.89
N TRP A 420 25.93 4.92 -2.99
CA TRP A 420 24.84 5.88 -2.99
C TRP A 420 23.70 5.42 -2.09
N LEU A 421 23.03 6.39 -1.45
CA LEU A 421 21.66 6.25 -0.97
C LEU A 421 20.72 6.92 -1.97
N ARG A 422 19.76 6.16 -2.48
CA ARG A 422 18.64 6.65 -3.27
C ARG A 422 17.46 6.93 -2.35
N VAL A 423 16.83 8.08 -2.53
CA VAL A 423 15.70 8.56 -1.73
C VAL A 423 14.44 8.52 -2.59
N ILE A 424 13.40 7.82 -2.12
CA ILE A 424 12.14 7.62 -2.85
C ILE A 424 10.98 8.02 -1.96
N GLU A 425 10.02 8.75 -2.52
CA GLU A 425 8.70 9.01 -1.93
C GLU A 425 7.68 7.96 -2.41
N GLU A 426 6.93 7.36 -1.48
CA GLU A 426 5.72 6.59 -1.81
C GLU A 426 4.49 7.49 -1.70
N THR A 427 3.82 7.75 -2.82
CA THR A 427 2.76 8.78 -2.86
C THR A 427 1.43 8.32 -2.25
N SER A 428 0.68 9.26 -1.70
CA SER A 428 -0.72 9.06 -1.30
C SER A 428 -1.66 9.54 -2.40
N ARG A 429 -2.60 8.71 -2.85
CA ARG A 429 -3.59 9.06 -3.88
C ARG A 429 -4.64 10.04 -3.34
N ALA A 430 -5.04 11.03 -4.15
CA ALA A 430 -6.16 11.94 -3.87
C ALA A 430 -7.25 11.94 -4.99
N SER A 431 -6.93 11.50 -6.21
CA SER A 431 -7.94 11.34 -7.27
C SER A 431 -8.84 10.12 -7.03
N GLY A 432 -10.15 10.32 -7.06
CA GLY A 432 -11.14 9.24 -7.09
C GLY A 432 -11.09 8.44 -8.40
N SER A 433 -11.32 7.12 -8.34
CA SER A 433 -11.49 6.30 -9.54
C SER A 433 -12.95 6.26 -9.99
N ARG A 434 -13.16 6.34 -11.31
CA ARG A 434 -14.45 6.07 -11.97
C ARG A 434 -14.66 4.58 -12.27
N ASP A 435 -13.61 3.75 -12.13
CA ASP A 435 -13.55 2.36 -12.60
C ASP A 435 -13.60 1.33 -11.45
N VAL A 436 -14.33 1.66 -10.38
CA VAL A 436 -14.37 0.87 -9.13
C VAL A 436 -14.92 -0.54 -9.40
N GLY A 437 -14.02 -1.54 -9.38
CA GLY A 437 -14.37 -2.96 -9.48
C GLY A 437 -13.99 -3.68 -10.79
N LYS A 438 -13.41 -2.99 -11.79
CA LYS A 438 -12.99 -3.65 -13.05
C LYS A 438 -11.53 -4.14 -13.08
N ASN A 439 -10.72 -3.80 -12.08
CA ASN A 439 -9.30 -4.15 -12.03
C ASN A 439 -9.08 -5.53 -11.34
N PRO A 440 -8.53 -6.55 -12.04
CA PRO A 440 -8.33 -7.89 -11.48
C PRO A 440 -7.09 -8.04 -10.57
N TYR A 441 -6.36 -6.96 -10.27
CA TYR A 441 -5.13 -6.96 -9.46
C TYR A 441 -5.30 -6.37 -8.05
N ASN A 442 -6.55 -6.21 -7.56
CA ASN A 442 -6.90 -5.64 -6.24
C ASN A 442 -6.45 -4.16 -6.04
N GLN A 443 -6.40 -3.38 -7.12
CA GLN A 443 -5.98 -1.97 -7.09
C GLN A 443 -7.09 -1.06 -7.67
N THR A 444 -7.29 0.13 -7.10
CA THR A 444 -8.30 1.11 -7.55
C THR A 444 -7.88 1.80 -8.85
N PHE A 445 -6.58 1.92 -9.06
CA PHE A 445 -5.91 2.30 -10.31
C PHE A 445 -4.95 1.16 -10.64
N LEU A 446 -4.87 0.75 -11.90
CA LEU A 446 -3.91 -0.29 -12.28
C LEU A 446 -2.50 0.31 -12.27
N LEU A 447 -1.65 -0.14 -11.35
CA LEU A 447 -0.28 0.32 -11.23
C LEU A 447 0.74 -0.77 -11.54
N SER A 448 0.39 -2.04 -11.27
CA SER A 448 1.30 -3.17 -11.49
C SER A 448 0.54 -4.49 -11.60
N ALA A 449 1.20 -5.53 -12.08
CA ALA A 449 0.71 -6.90 -11.99
C ALA A 449 0.81 -7.46 -10.55
N ALA A 450 0.16 -6.82 -9.58
CA ALA A 450 0.19 -7.15 -8.13
C ALA A 450 1.62 -7.20 -7.50
N LEU A 451 2.47 -6.23 -7.85
CA LEU A 451 3.83 -6.08 -7.28
C LEU A 451 3.98 -4.82 -6.42
N ALA A 452 3.25 -3.75 -6.74
CA ALA A 452 3.24 -2.49 -6.00
C ALA A 452 1.85 -1.86 -6.03
N PHE A 453 1.44 -1.27 -4.90
CA PHE A 453 0.11 -0.65 -4.73
C PHE A 453 0.12 0.88 -4.78
N SER A 454 1.29 1.51 -4.83
CA SER A 454 1.46 2.97 -4.78
C SER A 454 2.47 3.46 -5.82
N VAL A 455 2.26 4.67 -6.33
CA VAL A 455 3.21 5.37 -7.21
C VAL A 455 4.43 5.83 -6.42
N LYS A 456 5.63 5.68 -7.02
CA LYS A 456 6.94 5.95 -6.41
C LYS A 456 7.67 7.08 -7.13
N ASN A 457 8.02 8.15 -6.40
CA ASN A 457 8.78 9.30 -6.90
C ASN A 457 10.24 9.23 -6.43
N TYR A 458 11.20 9.13 -7.35
CA TYR A 458 12.62 9.15 -7.04
C TYR A 458 13.05 10.59 -6.80
N LEU A 459 13.36 10.96 -5.56
CA LEU A 459 13.74 12.33 -5.21
C LEU A 459 15.20 12.65 -5.56
N GLY A 460 16.05 11.61 -5.59
CA GLY A 460 17.44 11.69 -6.02
C GLY A 460 18.34 10.71 -5.27
N VAL A 461 19.64 10.88 -5.45
CA VAL A 461 20.69 10.13 -4.74
C VAL A 461 21.63 11.07 -3.96
N VAL A 462 22.30 10.51 -2.96
CA VAL A 462 23.40 11.15 -2.21
C VAL A 462 24.55 10.16 -1.99
N PRO A 463 25.81 10.63 -1.97
CA PRO A 463 26.95 9.75 -1.77
C PRO A 463 27.01 9.20 -0.34
N VAL A 464 27.57 7.99 -0.20
CA VAL A 464 27.97 7.41 1.09
C VAL A 464 29.47 7.61 1.27
N GLU A 465 29.86 8.16 2.43
CA GLU A 465 31.26 8.37 2.78
C GLU A 465 32.03 7.03 2.93
N PRO A 466 33.38 7.00 2.80
CA PRO A 466 34.16 5.79 3.00
C PRO A 466 33.98 5.12 4.39
N ASP A 467 33.64 5.91 5.41
CA ASP A 467 33.32 5.43 6.76
C ASP A 467 31.88 4.90 6.91
N GLY A 468 31.12 4.82 5.81
CA GLY A 468 29.75 4.31 5.76
C GLY A 468 28.70 5.30 6.23
N SER A 469 29.07 6.54 6.58
CA SER A 469 28.11 7.58 6.98
C SER A 469 27.49 8.30 5.78
N ALA A 470 26.32 8.89 6.00
CA ALA A 470 25.66 9.78 5.05
C ALA A 470 24.88 10.86 5.82
N TYR A 471 24.88 12.10 5.33
CA TYR A 471 24.13 13.21 5.93
C TYR A 471 23.54 14.08 4.82
N PHE A 472 22.20 14.13 4.75
CA PHE A 472 21.50 14.69 3.60
C PHE A 472 20.14 15.29 3.96
N GLN A 473 19.69 16.25 3.15
CA GLN A 473 18.43 16.97 3.32
C GLN A 473 17.37 16.40 2.35
N VAL A 474 16.12 16.32 2.81
CA VAL A 474 14.97 15.91 1.98
C VAL A 474 13.75 16.80 2.24
N PRO A 475 12.79 16.88 1.31
CA PRO A 475 11.53 17.59 1.55
C PRO A 475 10.73 16.96 2.69
N SER A 476 10.19 17.81 3.57
CA SER A 476 9.27 17.40 4.64
C SER A 476 7.86 17.16 4.07
N GLY A 477 6.99 16.52 4.86
CA GLY A 477 5.60 16.27 4.44
C GLY A 477 5.45 15.21 3.34
N ARG A 478 6.44 14.30 3.21
CA ARG A 478 6.47 13.18 2.25
C ARG A 478 6.78 11.86 2.96
N ALA A 479 6.22 10.77 2.45
CA ALA A 479 6.48 9.40 2.91
C ALA A 479 7.74 8.83 2.24
N ILE A 480 8.89 8.92 2.91
CA ILE A 480 10.22 8.64 2.35
C ILE A 480 10.76 7.26 2.76
N TYR A 481 11.29 6.52 1.80
CA TYR A 481 12.13 5.35 2.04
C TYR A 481 13.44 5.41 1.25
N ILE A 482 14.41 4.59 1.65
CA ILE A 482 15.79 4.66 1.18
C ILE A 482 16.23 3.32 0.58
N GLN A 483 16.95 3.37 -0.53
CA GLN A 483 17.64 2.22 -1.15
C GLN A 483 19.15 2.43 -1.15
N ALA A 484 19.91 1.41 -0.75
CA ALA A 484 21.37 1.41 -0.83
C ALA A 484 21.83 0.86 -2.19
N LEU A 485 22.69 1.58 -2.91
CA LEU A 485 23.16 1.21 -4.25
C LEU A 485 24.68 1.02 -4.30
N ASP A 486 25.15 0.13 -5.16
CA ASP A 486 26.57 -0.04 -5.49
C ASP A 486 27.07 0.93 -6.58
N GLU A 487 28.34 0.78 -6.99
CA GLU A 487 28.98 1.57 -8.07
C GLU A 487 28.30 1.42 -9.44
N ASN A 488 27.65 0.27 -9.67
CA ASN A 488 26.89 0.02 -10.87
C ASN A 488 25.49 0.62 -10.79
N GLY A 489 25.09 1.24 -9.68
CA GLY A 489 23.71 1.71 -9.47
C GLY A 489 22.73 0.55 -9.23
N THR A 490 23.24 -0.64 -8.90
CA THR A 490 22.43 -1.81 -8.59
C THR A 490 22.07 -1.79 -7.09
N MET A 491 20.82 -2.09 -6.77
CA MET A 491 20.30 -2.09 -5.41
C MET A 491 20.90 -3.22 -4.57
N ILE A 492 21.49 -2.85 -3.44
CA ILE A 492 22.00 -3.75 -2.41
C ILE A 492 20.88 -4.10 -1.42
N GLN A 493 20.11 -3.11 -0.96
CA GLN A 493 19.02 -3.28 0.01
C GLN A 493 17.98 -2.17 -0.16
N SER A 494 16.69 -2.50 -0.03
CA SER A 494 15.61 -1.52 0.14
C SER A 494 15.15 -1.47 1.58
N MET A 495 14.92 -0.27 2.11
CA MET A 495 14.00 -0.08 3.21
C MET A 495 12.59 -0.44 2.72
N ARG A 496 11.91 -1.36 3.41
CA ARG A 496 10.55 -1.86 3.06
C ARG A 496 9.52 -1.38 4.08
N THR A 497 9.55 -0.08 4.28
CA THR A 497 8.68 0.77 5.11
C THR A 497 9.10 2.22 4.85
N PHE A 498 8.29 3.22 5.22
CA PHE A 498 8.70 4.62 5.11
C PHE A 498 8.68 5.39 6.43
N VAL A 499 9.50 6.44 6.43
CA VAL A 499 9.70 7.46 7.46
C VAL A 499 9.38 8.84 6.87
N GLN A 500 9.35 9.89 7.68
CA GLN A 500 9.21 11.27 7.22
C GLN A 500 10.38 12.13 7.68
N ALA A 501 10.62 13.22 6.96
CA ALA A 501 11.41 14.34 7.46
C ALA A 501 10.46 15.38 8.07
N SER A 502 10.81 15.87 9.25
CA SER A 502 10.10 16.95 9.94
C SER A 502 10.87 18.26 9.73
N PRO A 503 10.18 19.41 9.54
CA PRO A 503 10.83 20.71 9.29
C PRO A 503 11.96 21.04 10.28
N GLY A 504 13.18 21.29 9.76
CA GLY A 504 14.36 21.64 10.56
C GLY A 504 15.01 20.50 11.36
N VAL A 505 14.34 19.36 11.53
CA VAL A 505 14.83 18.24 12.36
C VAL A 505 15.86 17.40 11.62
N THR A 506 16.95 17.03 12.32
CA THR A 506 17.89 15.99 11.85
C THR A 506 17.57 14.66 12.52
N ARG A 507 16.98 13.74 11.75
CA ARG A 507 16.69 12.37 12.17
C ARG A 507 17.92 11.48 11.98
N SER A 508 18.27 10.68 12.98
CA SER A 508 19.45 9.79 12.93
C SER A 508 19.12 8.30 13.01
N CYS A 509 19.99 7.46 12.42
CA CYS A 509 20.02 6.03 12.66
C CYS A 509 21.46 5.49 12.72
N ILE A 510 21.66 4.37 13.42
CA ILE A 510 22.99 3.76 13.56
C ILE A 510 23.41 3.13 12.23
N GLY A 511 22.48 2.45 11.53
CA GLY A 511 22.75 1.85 10.24
C GLY A 511 21.48 1.52 9.46
N CYS A 512 21.52 0.41 8.71
CA CYS A 512 20.38 -0.04 7.91
C CYS A 512 19.61 -1.13 8.68
N HIS A 513 18.50 -0.74 9.29
CA HIS A 513 17.58 -1.65 9.98
C HIS A 513 18.18 -2.34 11.23
N GLU A 514 18.97 -1.61 12.01
CA GLU A 514 19.54 -2.07 13.27
C GLU A 514 18.48 -2.41 14.33
N HIS A 515 18.86 -3.26 15.29
CA HIS A 515 18.04 -3.53 16.47
C HIS A 515 17.97 -2.29 17.37
N LYS A 516 16.77 -1.76 17.64
CA LYS A 516 16.58 -0.43 18.24
C LYS A 516 16.99 -0.30 19.71
N TYR A 517 17.15 -1.42 20.43
CA TYR A 517 17.75 -1.44 21.76
C TYR A 517 19.29 -1.50 21.74
N THR A 518 19.92 -1.47 20.56
CA THR A 518 21.38 -1.33 20.45
C THR A 518 21.78 0.11 20.76
N ALA A 519 22.53 0.33 21.83
CA ALA A 519 23.14 1.62 22.07
C ALA A 519 24.10 1.99 20.92
N ALA A 520 24.01 3.23 20.43
CA ALA A 520 24.97 3.73 19.45
C ALA A 520 26.37 3.76 20.08
N VAL A 521 27.34 3.09 19.45
CA VAL A 521 28.75 3.26 19.84
C VAL A 521 29.13 4.70 19.53
N ASN A 522 29.46 5.47 20.57
CA ASN A 522 29.93 6.85 20.39
C ASN A 522 31.35 6.81 19.80
N THR A 523 31.43 6.85 18.47
CA THR A 523 32.70 6.87 17.71
C THR A 523 33.37 8.26 17.70
N GLY A 524 32.93 9.19 18.55
CA GLY A 524 33.42 10.56 18.57
C GLY A 524 32.95 11.43 17.39
N ASN A 525 33.50 12.64 17.33
CA ASN A 525 33.18 13.72 16.38
C ASN A 525 33.14 13.27 14.91
N LYS A 526 31.96 12.87 14.40
CA LYS A 526 31.74 12.56 12.98
C LYS A 526 31.87 13.84 12.16
N LYS A 527 32.97 13.97 11.42
CA LYS A 527 33.31 15.15 10.58
C LYS A 527 32.17 15.57 9.63
N ILE A 528 31.35 14.63 9.16
CA ILE A 528 30.22 14.90 8.27
C ILE A 528 29.14 15.80 8.89
N LEU A 529 28.86 15.68 10.21
CA LEU A 529 27.89 16.52 10.92
C LEU A 529 28.37 17.97 11.11
N LYS A 530 29.66 18.25 10.88
CA LYS A 530 30.22 19.62 10.84
C LYS A 530 30.07 20.30 9.48
N ARG A 531 29.52 19.60 8.48
CA ARG A 531 29.22 20.12 7.14
C ARG A 531 27.71 20.42 7.04
N LYS A 532 27.30 21.18 6.03
CA LYS A 532 25.88 21.25 5.65
C LYS A 532 25.43 19.88 5.11
N PRO A 533 24.16 19.46 5.32
CA PRO A 533 23.64 18.23 4.74
C PRO A 533 23.69 18.29 3.21
N ALA A 534 24.05 17.17 2.58
CA ALA A 534 24.07 17.04 1.13
C ALA A 534 22.66 17.23 0.54
N GLN A 535 22.58 17.93 -0.59
CA GLN A 535 21.35 18.01 -1.37
C GLN A 535 21.19 16.74 -2.22
N LEU A 536 19.95 16.33 -2.46
CA LEU A 536 19.65 15.26 -3.41
C LEU A 536 20.02 15.70 -4.82
N ILE A 537 20.76 14.88 -5.55
CA ILE A 537 21.01 15.08 -6.99
C ILE A 537 20.21 14.05 -7.81
N PRO A 538 19.78 14.37 -9.04
CA PRO A 538 19.20 13.38 -9.94
C PRO A 538 20.14 12.19 -10.18
N GLU A 539 19.57 11.01 -10.42
CA GLU A 539 20.33 9.89 -10.96
C GLU A 539 20.73 10.14 -12.43
N SER A 540 21.59 9.29 -13.00
CA SER A 540 22.03 9.45 -14.40
C SER A 540 20.88 9.46 -15.41
N TRP A 541 19.72 8.89 -15.06
CA TRP A 541 18.51 8.89 -15.88
C TRP A 541 17.55 10.06 -15.58
N GLY A 542 17.74 10.78 -14.46
CA GLY A 542 16.87 11.85 -14.00
C GLY A 542 16.32 11.65 -12.57
N SER A 543 15.10 12.14 -12.34
CA SER A 543 14.37 12.04 -11.08
C SER A 543 12.86 12.06 -11.34
N GLY A 544 12.04 11.92 -10.31
CA GLY A 544 10.58 11.78 -10.44
C GLY A 544 10.17 10.31 -10.56
N PHE A 545 8.98 10.04 -11.10
CA PHE A 545 8.48 8.67 -11.22
C PHE A 545 8.88 8.01 -12.54
N VAL A 546 9.05 6.68 -12.50
CA VAL A 546 9.34 5.85 -13.66
C VAL A 546 8.04 5.26 -14.20
N ASP A 547 7.75 5.50 -15.48
CA ASP A 547 6.58 4.98 -16.18
C ASP A 547 7.00 4.00 -17.29
N TYR A 548 6.51 2.77 -17.24
CA TYR A 548 7.02 1.71 -18.11
C TYR A 548 6.71 1.94 -19.59
N PRO A 549 5.46 2.24 -20.01
CA PRO A 549 5.13 2.48 -21.42
C PRO A 549 5.88 3.66 -22.03
N THR A 550 6.04 4.76 -21.29
CA THR A 550 6.60 6.01 -21.85
C THR A 550 8.11 6.16 -21.66
N MET A 551 8.74 5.44 -20.71
CA MET A 551 10.17 5.59 -20.39
C MET A 551 10.96 4.30 -20.62
N VAL A 552 10.44 3.13 -20.20
CA VAL A 552 11.18 1.85 -20.28
C VAL A 552 11.02 1.19 -21.64
N GLN A 553 9.79 1.11 -22.16
CA GLN A 553 9.52 0.49 -23.46
C GLN A 553 10.35 1.09 -24.62
N PRO A 554 10.53 2.42 -24.74
CA PRO A 554 11.35 2.98 -25.82
C PRO A 554 12.82 2.51 -25.80
N VAL A 555 13.38 2.23 -24.62
CA VAL A 555 14.73 1.66 -24.50
C VAL A 555 14.75 0.21 -24.97
N LEU A 556 13.71 -0.57 -24.66
CA LEU A 556 13.55 -1.94 -25.17
C LEU A 556 13.32 -1.94 -26.70
N ASP A 557 12.52 -1.02 -27.23
CA ASP A 557 12.27 -0.86 -28.67
C ASP A 557 13.57 -0.55 -29.42
N LYS A 558 14.44 0.29 -28.86
CA LYS A 558 15.75 0.66 -29.44
C LYS A 558 16.79 -0.45 -29.37
N HIS A 559 16.88 -1.20 -28.27
CA HIS A 559 18.02 -2.10 -27.99
C HIS A 559 17.68 -3.60 -27.93
N CYS A 560 16.42 -3.98 -27.75
CA CYS A 560 16.03 -5.35 -27.40
C CYS A 560 15.09 -6.02 -28.42
N ILE A 561 14.03 -5.34 -28.87
CA ILE A 561 12.94 -6.00 -29.63
C ILE A 561 13.42 -6.61 -30.95
N LYS A 562 14.48 -6.07 -31.58
CA LYS A 562 15.06 -6.61 -32.82
C LYS A 562 15.37 -8.11 -32.71
N CYS A 563 15.78 -8.59 -31.54
CA CYS A 563 15.99 -10.02 -31.27
C CYS A 563 14.88 -10.66 -30.41
N HIS A 564 14.05 -9.85 -29.75
CA HIS A 564 13.02 -10.28 -28.80
C HIS A 564 11.64 -9.74 -29.22
N GLY A 565 11.11 -10.25 -30.34
CA GLY A 565 9.75 -9.97 -30.79
C GLY A 565 9.61 -9.27 -32.14
N ALA A 566 10.67 -8.72 -32.74
CA ALA A 566 10.62 -8.07 -34.06
C ALA A 566 11.38 -8.88 -35.13
N GLU A 567 12.14 -8.20 -35.99
CA GLU A 567 12.85 -8.68 -37.19
C GLU A 567 13.52 -10.06 -37.03
N LYS A 568 14.38 -10.26 -36.03
CA LYS A 568 15.15 -11.51 -35.85
C LYS A 568 14.40 -12.57 -35.03
N GLY A 569 13.08 -12.41 -34.86
CA GLY A 569 12.20 -13.35 -34.18
C GLY A 569 12.18 -13.18 -32.66
N ILE A 570 11.89 -14.29 -31.95
CA ILE A 570 11.60 -14.30 -30.50
C ILE A 570 12.69 -15.10 -29.77
N ALA A 571 13.87 -14.49 -29.60
CA ALA A 571 15.01 -15.14 -28.94
C ALA A 571 14.67 -15.55 -27.49
N ALA A 572 15.15 -16.73 -27.09
CA ALA A 572 14.83 -17.38 -25.81
C ALA A 572 13.32 -17.58 -25.51
N GLY A 573 12.42 -17.40 -26.50
CA GLY A 573 10.97 -17.41 -26.27
C GLY A 573 10.44 -16.18 -25.51
N LEU A 574 11.26 -15.14 -25.40
CA LEU A 574 10.93 -13.86 -24.77
C LEU A 574 10.55 -12.84 -25.83
N ASP A 575 9.32 -12.32 -25.76
CA ASP A 575 8.86 -11.18 -26.56
C ASP A 575 8.89 -9.91 -25.70
N LEU A 576 9.52 -8.86 -26.22
CA LEU A 576 9.69 -7.56 -25.58
C LEU A 576 9.06 -6.42 -26.37
N THR A 577 8.22 -6.72 -27.37
CA THR A 577 7.47 -5.69 -28.10
C THR A 577 6.49 -4.96 -27.18
N GLY A 578 6.28 -3.67 -27.43
CA GLY A 578 5.33 -2.83 -26.68
C GLY A 578 3.86 -3.08 -27.04
N GLY A 579 3.51 -4.28 -27.49
CA GLY A 579 2.17 -4.61 -27.96
C GLY A 579 1.13 -4.59 -26.85
N TRP A 580 0.03 -3.86 -27.02
CA TRP A 580 -1.02 -3.79 -26.00
C TRP A 580 -1.70 -5.15 -25.80
N THR A 581 -1.66 -5.65 -24.57
CA THR A 581 -2.48 -6.76 -24.08
C THR A 581 -3.72 -6.22 -23.37
N GLU A 582 -4.57 -7.08 -22.82
CA GLU A 582 -5.79 -6.71 -22.10
C GLU A 582 -5.61 -5.61 -21.03
N HIS A 583 -4.51 -5.69 -20.26
CA HIS A 583 -4.24 -4.81 -19.10
C HIS A 583 -2.88 -4.09 -19.17
N PHE A 584 -1.92 -4.57 -19.97
CA PHE A 584 -0.55 -4.06 -20.00
C PHE A 584 0.01 -4.09 -21.44
N SER A 585 1.32 -4.34 -21.57
CA SER A 585 1.99 -4.70 -22.83
C SER A 585 2.65 -6.09 -22.75
N ILE A 586 2.86 -6.69 -23.92
CA ILE A 586 3.54 -7.98 -24.13
C ILE A 586 4.86 -8.07 -23.37
N SER A 587 5.68 -7.03 -23.50
CA SER A 587 6.97 -6.87 -22.85
C SER A 587 6.90 -6.87 -21.33
N TYR A 588 5.99 -6.08 -20.75
CA TYR A 588 5.80 -5.97 -19.32
C TYR A 588 5.40 -7.34 -18.75
N GLU A 589 4.36 -7.96 -19.33
CA GLU A 589 3.91 -9.29 -18.92
C GLU A 589 5.01 -10.35 -19.05
N ASN A 590 5.83 -10.29 -20.10
CA ASN A 590 6.97 -11.19 -20.26
C ASN A 590 8.04 -10.99 -19.16
N LEU A 591 8.33 -9.74 -18.77
CA LEU A 591 9.33 -9.41 -17.74
C LEU A 591 8.84 -9.69 -16.31
N VAL A 592 7.57 -9.38 -16.01
CA VAL A 592 6.98 -9.57 -14.67
C VAL A 592 6.34 -10.94 -14.44
N SER A 593 6.53 -11.86 -15.39
CA SER A 593 6.00 -13.21 -15.29
C SER A 593 6.66 -14.05 -14.20
N ARG A 594 5.80 -14.78 -13.50
CA ARG A 594 6.12 -15.79 -12.49
C ARG A 594 6.41 -17.11 -13.21
N ARG A 595 7.65 -17.30 -13.64
CA ARG A 595 8.10 -18.45 -14.46
C ARG A 595 8.47 -19.66 -13.63
N ARG A 596 8.88 -19.47 -12.37
CA ARG A 596 9.21 -20.55 -11.42
C ARG A 596 8.29 -20.59 -10.20
N THR A 597 7.86 -19.45 -9.68
CA THR A 597 7.00 -19.40 -8.50
C THR A 597 6.11 -18.16 -8.55
N GLN A 598 4.92 -18.23 -7.95
CA GLN A 598 4.07 -17.05 -7.75
C GLN A 598 4.79 -15.93 -7.00
N VAL A 599 5.63 -16.26 -6.00
CA VAL A 599 6.13 -15.27 -5.04
C VAL A 599 7.19 -14.32 -5.60
N THR A 600 7.66 -14.55 -6.84
CA THR A 600 8.71 -13.74 -7.46
C THR A 600 8.49 -13.58 -8.96
N ALA A 601 8.53 -12.33 -9.44
CA ALA A 601 8.61 -12.01 -10.86
C ALA A 601 10.04 -12.29 -11.38
N ASP A 602 10.26 -13.45 -11.99
CA ASP A 602 11.57 -14.08 -12.20
C ASP A 602 12.66 -13.19 -12.82
N LEU A 603 12.36 -12.42 -13.87
CA LEU A 603 13.40 -11.69 -14.61
C LEU A 603 13.82 -10.38 -13.93
N ILE A 604 12.94 -9.81 -13.10
CA ILE A 604 13.17 -8.57 -12.36
C ILE A 604 13.38 -8.80 -10.85
N ALA A 605 13.32 -10.05 -10.39
CA ALA A 605 13.33 -10.42 -8.97
C ALA A 605 12.34 -9.58 -8.12
N GLY A 606 11.17 -9.30 -8.70
CA GLY A 606 10.13 -8.50 -8.06
C GLY A 606 9.35 -9.32 -7.05
N ILE A 607 9.07 -8.75 -5.89
CA ILE A 607 8.30 -9.36 -4.79
C ILE A 607 6.82 -9.37 -5.18
N ASP A 608 6.16 -10.53 -5.10
CA ASP A 608 4.72 -10.62 -5.27
C ASP A 608 3.97 -10.12 -4.03
N CYS A 609 3.03 -9.19 -4.22
CA CYS A 609 2.31 -8.49 -3.16
C CYS A 609 0.81 -8.86 -3.11
N MET A 610 0.44 -10.00 -3.69
CA MET A 610 -0.92 -10.54 -3.55
C MET A 610 -1.21 -10.91 -2.08
N ASN A 611 -2.46 -10.81 -1.62
CA ASN A 611 -2.80 -11.22 -0.24
C ASN A 611 -2.49 -12.70 0.01
N GLY A 612 -2.64 -13.56 -1.01
CA GLY A 612 -2.20 -14.95 -0.98
C GLY A 612 -0.73 -15.15 -0.60
N THR A 613 0.16 -14.26 -1.03
CA THR A 613 1.62 -14.35 -0.85
C THR A 613 2.14 -13.55 0.37
N ALA A 614 1.27 -13.11 1.28
CA ALA A 614 1.62 -12.33 2.47
C ALA A 614 2.78 -12.92 3.29
N ARG A 615 2.84 -14.24 3.46
CA ARG A 615 3.95 -14.93 4.16
C ARG A 615 5.32 -14.77 3.49
N TRP A 616 5.35 -14.45 2.20
CA TRP A 616 6.57 -14.10 1.48
C TRP A 616 6.83 -12.59 1.49
N SER A 617 5.82 -11.76 1.23
CA SER A 617 6.03 -10.30 1.14
C SER A 617 6.23 -9.63 2.51
N ALA A 618 5.71 -10.16 3.61
CA ALA A 618 5.92 -9.58 4.94
C ALA A 618 7.37 -9.71 5.45
N GLN A 619 8.14 -10.71 4.97
CA GLN A 619 9.45 -11.06 5.54
C GLN A 619 10.52 -9.95 5.41
N ILE A 620 11.54 -10.03 6.25
CA ILE A 620 12.75 -9.21 6.12
C ILE A 620 13.69 -9.87 5.11
N PHE A 621 13.91 -9.21 3.97
CA PHE A 621 14.77 -9.71 2.90
C PHE A 621 16.26 -9.40 3.18
N PRO A 622 17.17 -10.38 2.99
CA PRO A 622 18.61 -10.14 3.01
C PRO A 622 19.07 -9.22 1.87
N PRO A 623 20.27 -8.60 2.00
CA PRO A 623 20.88 -7.86 0.90
C PRO A 623 20.94 -8.68 -0.39
N ARG A 624 20.58 -8.04 -1.50
CA ARG A 624 20.57 -8.60 -2.87
C ARG A 624 19.66 -9.81 -3.07
N SER A 625 18.55 -9.92 -2.32
CA SER A 625 17.54 -10.98 -2.55
C SER A 625 16.31 -10.53 -3.35
N HIS A 626 16.19 -9.26 -3.73
CA HIS A 626 15.11 -8.75 -4.59
C HIS A 626 15.56 -7.55 -5.43
N GLY A 627 14.73 -7.14 -6.41
CA GLY A 627 15.01 -6.02 -7.31
C GLY A 627 16.32 -6.18 -8.09
N SER A 628 16.97 -5.08 -8.48
CA SER A 628 18.12 -5.13 -9.40
C SER A 628 19.31 -5.91 -8.84
N GLY A 629 19.49 -5.98 -7.51
CA GLY A 629 20.51 -6.81 -6.87
C GLY A 629 20.36 -8.32 -7.07
N ALA A 630 19.14 -8.79 -7.31
CA ALA A 630 18.82 -10.20 -7.58
C ALA A 630 18.40 -10.48 -9.03
N ALA A 631 17.97 -9.45 -9.77
CA ALA A 631 17.33 -9.59 -11.07
C ALA A 631 18.27 -10.19 -12.14
N PRO A 632 17.87 -11.31 -12.80
CA PRO A 632 18.56 -11.82 -13.98
C PRO A 632 18.68 -10.77 -15.10
N LEU A 633 17.68 -9.89 -15.26
CA LEU A 633 17.74 -8.79 -16.22
C LEU A 633 18.84 -7.77 -15.88
N ALA A 634 18.94 -7.31 -14.63
CA ALA A 634 19.97 -6.37 -14.20
C ALA A 634 21.39 -6.94 -14.42
N LYS A 635 21.61 -8.23 -14.11
CA LYS A 635 22.86 -8.92 -14.42
C LYS A 635 23.20 -8.90 -15.92
N LEU A 636 22.21 -9.02 -16.81
CA LEU A 636 22.44 -8.91 -18.27
C LEU A 636 22.72 -7.47 -18.72
N LEU A 637 22.07 -6.48 -18.11
CA LEU A 637 22.30 -5.05 -18.36
C LEU A 637 23.73 -4.64 -17.98
N VAL A 638 24.20 -5.04 -16.80
CA VAL A 638 25.57 -4.73 -16.32
C VAL A 638 26.64 -5.50 -17.12
N SER A 639 26.40 -6.77 -17.48
CA SER A 639 27.35 -7.58 -18.27
C SER A 639 27.32 -7.31 -19.79
N GLY A 640 26.59 -6.28 -20.26
CA GLY A 640 26.50 -5.92 -21.67
C GLY A 640 25.89 -7.00 -22.57
N HIS A 641 25.17 -7.97 -22.01
CA HIS A 641 24.53 -9.11 -22.68
C HIS A 641 25.37 -9.75 -23.80
N LYS A 642 26.64 -10.11 -23.51
CA LYS A 642 27.62 -10.65 -24.48
C LYS A 642 27.87 -9.71 -25.68
N GLY A 643 27.98 -8.42 -25.42
CA GLY A 643 28.21 -7.37 -26.43
C GLY A 643 26.99 -6.96 -27.26
N ARG A 644 25.82 -7.60 -27.08
CA ARG A 644 24.63 -7.32 -27.90
C ARG A 644 23.98 -5.97 -27.63
N ILE A 645 24.21 -5.40 -26.44
CA ILE A 645 23.70 -4.08 -26.03
C ILE A 645 24.83 -3.04 -25.87
N LYS A 646 25.90 -3.17 -26.66
CA LYS A 646 27.09 -2.27 -26.59
C LYS A 646 26.79 -0.78 -26.76
N ASN A 647 25.63 -0.42 -27.31
CA ASN A 647 25.20 0.96 -27.52
C ASN A 647 24.21 1.46 -26.44
N LEU A 648 23.89 0.66 -25.43
CA LEU A 648 23.03 1.06 -24.32
C LEU A 648 23.80 2.02 -23.40
N SER A 649 23.33 3.26 -23.31
CA SER A 649 23.97 4.29 -22.48
C SER A 649 23.75 4.05 -20.98
N ARG A 650 24.61 4.66 -20.14
CA ARG A 650 24.47 4.63 -18.67
C ARG A 650 23.09 5.13 -18.20
N PRO A 651 22.54 6.27 -18.68
CA PRO A 651 21.18 6.70 -18.36
C PRO A 651 20.09 5.67 -18.74
N GLU A 652 20.13 5.13 -19.96
CA GLU A 652 19.13 4.13 -20.41
C GLU A 652 19.19 2.84 -19.59
N ARG A 653 20.40 2.39 -19.22
CA ARG A 653 20.63 1.22 -18.38
C ARG A 653 20.13 1.43 -16.95
N ASP A 654 20.47 2.56 -16.35
CA ASP A 654 20.13 2.90 -14.97
C ASP A 654 18.63 3.17 -14.82
N LEU A 655 17.96 3.71 -15.86
CA LEU A 655 16.50 3.80 -15.93
C LEU A 655 15.82 2.43 -15.82
N ILE A 656 16.32 1.40 -16.52
CA ILE A 656 15.75 0.05 -16.42
C ILE A 656 16.02 -0.55 -15.03
N MET A 657 17.17 -0.27 -14.41
CA MET A 657 17.45 -0.72 -13.04
C MET A 657 16.58 -0.02 -12.00
N ALA A 658 16.39 1.30 -12.11
CA ALA A 658 15.42 2.04 -11.29
C ALA A 658 13.98 1.51 -11.51
N TRP A 659 13.57 1.20 -12.74
CA TRP A 659 12.29 0.53 -12.98
C TRP A 659 12.18 -0.81 -12.24
N ILE A 660 13.19 -1.67 -12.30
CA ILE A 660 13.22 -2.93 -11.53
C ILE A 660 13.06 -2.64 -10.03
N ASP A 661 13.75 -1.62 -9.51
CA ASP A 661 13.74 -1.23 -8.09
C ASP A 661 12.45 -0.50 -7.65
N THR A 662 11.54 -0.16 -8.57
CA THR A 662 10.14 0.15 -8.23
C THR A 662 9.35 -1.07 -7.75
N ASN A 663 9.95 -2.27 -7.82
CA ASN A 663 9.29 -3.58 -7.79
C ASN A 663 8.47 -3.88 -9.06
N GLY A 664 8.69 -3.14 -10.15
CA GLY A 664 8.06 -3.38 -11.46
C GLY A 664 6.70 -2.70 -11.63
N LEU A 665 6.59 -1.40 -11.36
CA LEU A 665 5.43 -0.58 -11.76
C LEU A 665 5.23 -0.61 -13.28
N TYR A 666 3.98 -0.59 -13.74
CA TYR A 666 3.61 -0.34 -15.13
C TYR A 666 3.32 1.15 -15.33
N HIS A 667 2.29 1.65 -14.67
CA HIS A 667 1.97 3.08 -14.65
C HIS A 667 2.75 3.78 -13.55
N GLY A 668 3.43 4.86 -13.91
CA GLY A 668 4.19 5.68 -12.98
C GLY A 668 3.37 6.76 -12.26
N SER A 669 2.09 6.94 -12.62
CA SER A 669 1.20 7.98 -12.08
C SER A 669 -0.19 7.45 -11.77
N TRP A 670 -0.98 8.26 -11.04
CA TRP A 670 -2.41 8.03 -10.81
C TRP A 670 -3.29 8.57 -11.95
N ASP A 671 -2.73 8.74 -13.15
CA ASP A 671 -3.45 9.26 -14.32
C ASP A 671 -4.50 8.23 -14.79
N TYR A 672 -5.60 8.70 -15.39
CA TYR A 672 -6.70 7.81 -15.83
C TYR A 672 -7.44 8.32 -17.07
N THR A 673 -8.23 7.45 -17.68
CA THR A 673 -9.21 7.78 -18.73
C THR A 673 -10.61 7.36 -18.28
N ASP A 674 -11.65 7.80 -18.98
CA ASP A 674 -13.03 7.33 -18.73
C ASP A 674 -13.25 5.83 -19.07
N ASN A 675 -12.32 5.23 -19.83
CA ASN A 675 -12.41 3.85 -20.31
C ASN A 675 -11.84 2.82 -19.32
N GLY A 676 -11.16 3.28 -18.26
CA GLY A 676 -10.58 2.41 -17.24
C GLY A 676 -9.26 1.74 -17.66
N CYS A 677 -8.93 0.65 -16.98
CA CYS A 677 -7.63 -0.03 -17.12
C CYS A 677 -7.60 -1.22 -18.09
N ARG A 678 -8.72 -1.55 -18.74
CA ARG A 678 -8.89 -2.77 -19.54
C ARG A 678 -9.30 -2.45 -20.97
N ILE A 679 -8.69 -3.10 -21.96
CA ILE A 679 -9.18 -3.06 -23.35
C ILE A 679 -10.46 -3.89 -23.44
N ALA A 680 -11.60 -3.22 -23.56
CA ALA A 680 -12.93 -3.86 -23.53
C ALA A 680 -13.11 -4.95 -24.61
N ALA A 681 -12.65 -4.69 -25.83
CA ALA A 681 -12.75 -5.61 -26.97
C ALA A 681 -11.79 -6.82 -26.91
N TRP A 682 -10.97 -6.96 -25.86
CA TRP A 682 -9.94 -8.01 -25.79
C TRP A 682 -10.53 -9.42 -25.80
N THR A 683 -11.58 -9.68 -25.01
CA THR A 683 -12.21 -11.01 -24.94
C THR A 683 -12.84 -11.39 -26.28
N GLU A 684 -13.52 -10.46 -26.94
CA GLU A 684 -14.11 -10.66 -28.27
C GLU A 684 -13.03 -10.96 -29.32
N THR A 685 -11.99 -10.12 -29.39
CA THR A 685 -10.85 -10.31 -30.30
C THR A 685 -10.18 -11.67 -30.10
N LYS A 686 -9.94 -12.05 -28.84
CA LYS A 686 -9.39 -13.37 -28.49
C LYS A 686 -10.30 -14.51 -28.96
N ASN A 687 -11.61 -14.42 -28.71
CA ASN A 687 -12.56 -15.47 -29.09
C ASN A 687 -12.66 -15.61 -30.61
N ALA A 688 -12.69 -14.50 -31.35
CA ALA A 688 -12.66 -14.50 -32.81
C ALA A 688 -11.37 -15.16 -33.36
N ILE A 689 -10.20 -14.88 -32.77
CA ILE A 689 -8.95 -15.57 -33.12
C ILE A 689 -9.01 -17.05 -32.79
N VAL A 690 -9.52 -17.45 -31.62
CA VAL A 690 -9.67 -18.86 -31.23
C VAL A 690 -10.59 -19.61 -32.20
N ASN A 691 -11.67 -18.98 -32.67
CA ASN A 691 -12.55 -19.57 -33.69
C ASN A 691 -11.81 -19.73 -35.03
N ARG A 692 -11.08 -18.71 -35.50
CA ARG A 692 -10.32 -18.82 -36.77
C ARG A 692 -9.12 -19.78 -36.66
N MET A 693 -8.58 -20.00 -35.47
CA MET A 693 -7.57 -21.04 -35.21
C MET A 693 -8.09 -22.46 -35.44
N ASP A 694 -9.40 -22.69 -35.30
CA ASP A 694 -10.02 -23.98 -35.61
C ASP A 694 -10.09 -24.20 -37.13
N SER A 695 -10.56 -23.21 -37.89
CA SER A 695 -10.54 -23.22 -39.37
C SER A 695 -9.12 -23.38 -39.94
N ALA A 696 -8.11 -22.83 -39.25
CA ALA A 696 -6.70 -22.94 -39.62
C ALA A 696 -6.04 -24.28 -39.18
N GLY A 697 -6.80 -25.23 -38.60
CA GLY A 697 -6.29 -26.53 -38.14
C GLY A 697 -5.37 -26.47 -36.91
N CYS A 698 -5.16 -25.29 -36.30
CA CYS A 698 -4.28 -25.11 -35.15
C CYS A 698 -4.77 -25.88 -33.91
N MET A 699 -6.08 -26.18 -33.81
CA MET A 699 -6.65 -26.93 -32.68
C MET A 699 -6.12 -28.36 -32.56
N ASN A 700 -5.57 -28.94 -33.63
CA ASN A 700 -4.85 -30.22 -33.57
C ASN A 700 -3.73 -30.19 -32.53
N CYS A 701 -3.02 -29.07 -32.37
CA CYS A 701 -1.98 -28.90 -31.35
C CYS A 701 -2.47 -28.14 -30.11
N HIS A 702 -3.41 -27.20 -30.27
CA HIS A 702 -3.79 -26.22 -29.24
C HIS A 702 -5.01 -26.60 -28.37
N ASN A 703 -5.86 -27.53 -28.82
CA ASN A 703 -6.96 -28.06 -28.01
C ASN A 703 -6.47 -29.27 -27.19
N ASN A 704 -6.54 -29.16 -25.85
CA ASN A 704 -6.26 -30.25 -24.93
C ASN A 704 -7.52 -30.55 -24.09
N LYS A 705 -8.21 -31.66 -24.40
CA LYS A 705 -9.45 -32.12 -23.74
C LYS A 705 -10.54 -31.03 -23.62
N GLY A 706 -10.78 -30.28 -24.70
CA GLY A 706 -11.76 -29.20 -24.74
C GLY A 706 -11.25 -27.85 -24.23
N LYS A 707 -10.02 -27.79 -23.68
CA LYS A 707 -9.40 -26.55 -23.22
C LYS A 707 -8.41 -26.03 -24.26
N VAL A 708 -8.73 -24.88 -24.85
CA VAL A 708 -7.82 -24.16 -25.75
C VAL A 708 -6.69 -23.52 -24.95
N LEU A 709 -5.44 -23.83 -25.30
CA LEU A 709 -4.27 -23.17 -24.74
C LEU A 709 -3.93 -21.92 -25.57
N PHE A 710 -3.97 -20.77 -24.88
CA PHE A 710 -3.76 -19.43 -25.44
C PHE A 710 -3.09 -18.54 -24.37
N GLU A 711 -2.01 -17.83 -24.72
CA GLU A 711 -1.33 -16.87 -23.83
C GLU A 711 -1.66 -15.44 -24.27
N HIS A 712 -1.68 -14.48 -23.34
CA HIS A 712 -2.09 -13.10 -23.65
C HIS A 712 -1.13 -12.39 -24.62
N ASP A 713 0.15 -12.77 -24.62
CA ASP A 713 1.16 -12.19 -25.53
C ASP A 713 1.12 -12.74 -26.97
N TRP A 714 0.05 -13.44 -27.36
CA TRP A 714 -0.10 -13.93 -28.73
C TRP A 714 -0.67 -12.89 -29.71
N ILE A 715 -1.40 -11.91 -29.19
CA ILE A 715 -1.99 -10.79 -29.93
C ILE A 715 -1.22 -9.51 -29.58
N ASN A 716 -0.72 -8.82 -30.61
CA ASN A 716 -0.13 -7.49 -30.49
C ASN A 716 -1.05 -6.46 -31.15
N LEU A 717 -1.84 -5.73 -30.35
CA LEU A 717 -2.74 -4.70 -30.88
C LEU A 717 -2.02 -3.39 -31.30
N LYS A 718 -0.78 -3.15 -30.82
CA LYS A 718 0.04 -1.99 -31.23
C LYS A 718 0.62 -2.19 -32.64
N ASP A 719 0.99 -3.42 -32.97
CA ASP A 719 1.65 -3.80 -34.22
C ASP A 719 1.08 -5.15 -34.70
N PRO A 720 -0.12 -5.19 -35.33
CA PRO A 720 -0.84 -6.43 -35.65
C PRO A 720 -0.01 -7.52 -36.32
N HIS A 721 0.83 -7.17 -37.30
CA HIS A 721 1.70 -8.11 -38.02
C HIS A 721 2.78 -8.75 -37.15
N LEU A 722 3.16 -8.15 -36.02
CA LEU A 722 4.11 -8.72 -35.07
C LEU A 722 3.47 -9.76 -34.14
N SER A 723 2.14 -9.90 -34.13
CA SER A 723 1.40 -10.86 -33.30
C SER A 723 1.93 -12.29 -33.48
N ARG A 724 2.28 -12.92 -32.37
CA ARG A 724 2.87 -14.26 -32.38
C ARG A 724 1.93 -15.31 -32.99
N ILE A 725 0.61 -15.14 -32.89
CA ILE A 725 -0.36 -16.05 -33.52
C ILE A 725 -0.28 -16.06 -35.06
N LEU A 726 0.06 -14.92 -35.68
CA LEU A 726 0.29 -14.83 -37.13
C LEU A 726 1.65 -15.40 -37.54
N ARG A 727 2.67 -15.21 -36.69
CA ARG A 727 4.08 -15.46 -37.05
C ARG A 727 4.58 -16.85 -36.70
N ALA A 728 4.09 -17.45 -35.62
CA ALA A 728 4.49 -18.80 -35.21
C ALA A 728 4.20 -19.89 -36.26
N PRO A 729 3.02 -19.91 -36.94
CA PRO A 729 2.70 -20.87 -37.99
C PRO A 729 3.09 -20.43 -39.41
N LEU A 730 3.53 -19.17 -39.61
CA LEU A 730 3.97 -18.66 -40.91
C LEU A 730 5.35 -19.20 -41.30
N ALA A 731 5.50 -19.57 -42.57
CA ALA A 731 6.75 -20.01 -43.18
C ALA A 731 7.87 -18.98 -43.00
N LYS A 732 9.12 -19.44 -42.88
CA LYS A 732 10.28 -18.55 -42.96
C LYS A 732 10.54 -18.21 -44.42
N THR A 733 10.57 -16.92 -44.73
CA THR A 733 11.00 -16.38 -46.02
C THR A 733 12.04 -15.29 -45.76
N ASP A 734 12.92 -15.03 -46.72
CA ASP A 734 14.11 -14.19 -46.51
C ASP A 734 13.79 -12.73 -46.11
N ASN A 735 12.58 -12.25 -46.46
CA ASN A 735 12.07 -10.92 -46.14
C ASN A 735 10.84 -10.95 -45.20
N GLY A 736 10.47 -12.11 -44.64
CA GLY A 736 9.22 -12.31 -43.90
C GLY A 736 9.38 -12.42 -42.38
N TYR A 737 8.37 -11.98 -41.64
CA TYR A 737 8.31 -12.09 -40.18
C TYR A 737 8.01 -13.51 -39.65
N GLY A 738 7.85 -14.51 -40.53
CA GLY A 738 7.49 -15.88 -40.16
C GLY A 738 8.55 -16.61 -39.35
N LEU A 739 8.11 -17.48 -38.45
CA LEU A 739 8.98 -18.15 -37.48
C LEU A 739 9.07 -19.67 -37.68
N ALA A 740 8.06 -20.29 -38.32
CA ALA A 740 7.90 -21.75 -38.43
C ALA A 740 8.18 -22.49 -37.09
N THR A 741 7.59 -21.99 -36.00
CA THR A 741 7.81 -22.48 -34.62
C THR A 741 6.70 -23.40 -34.10
N CYS A 742 5.57 -23.51 -34.79
CA CYS A 742 4.56 -24.55 -34.50
C CYS A 742 5.14 -25.95 -34.72
N ARG A 743 4.69 -26.92 -33.93
CA ARG A 743 5.21 -28.30 -33.93
C ARG A 743 4.04 -29.27 -33.84
N ASP A 744 4.13 -30.37 -34.59
CA ASP A 744 3.10 -31.40 -34.67
C ASP A 744 3.06 -32.24 -33.38
N ARG A 745 2.40 -31.70 -32.35
CA ARG A 745 2.18 -32.30 -31.03
C ARG A 745 1.23 -31.45 -30.20
N LYS A 746 0.59 -32.03 -29.19
CA LYS A 746 -0.17 -31.27 -28.20
C LYS A 746 0.74 -30.33 -27.40
N LEU A 747 0.22 -29.13 -27.10
CA LEU A 747 0.87 -28.20 -26.18
C LEU A 747 0.77 -28.67 -24.73
N ASP A 748 1.90 -28.56 -24.05
CA ASP A 748 2.06 -28.81 -22.62
C ASP A 748 1.55 -27.58 -21.81
N PRO A 749 0.48 -27.72 -20.99
CA PRO A 749 -0.10 -26.60 -20.25
C PRO A 749 0.81 -26.05 -19.15
N ASP A 750 1.84 -26.80 -18.73
CA ASP A 750 2.75 -26.39 -17.66
C ASP A 750 3.89 -25.50 -18.21
N ARG A 751 4.21 -25.61 -19.51
CA ARG A 751 5.23 -24.78 -20.21
C ARG A 751 4.76 -23.38 -20.62
N ARG A 752 3.83 -22.78 -19.88
CA ARG A 752 3.43 -21.37 -20.07
C ARG A 752 4.61 -20.45 -19.84
N ARG A 753 4.85 -19.52 -20.77
CA ARG A 753 5.92 -18.51 -20.70
C ARG A 753 5.45 -17.28 -19.95
N VAL A 754 4.18 -16.89 -20.16
CA VAL A 754 3.54 -15.74 -19.53
C VAL A 754 2.55 -16.20 -18.48
N ARG A 755 2.76 -15.77 -17.23
CA ARG A 755 1.94 -16.18 -16.07
C ARG A 755 2.00 -15.11 -14.99
N MET A 756 0.90 -14.37 -14.80
CA MET A 756 0.75 -13.40 -13.70
C MET A 756 0.31 -14.08 -12.39
N PHE A 757 -0.66 -15.00 -12.49
CA PHE A 757 -1.19 -15.76 -11.35
C PHE A 757 -1.22 -17.27 -11.64
N TYR A 758 -0.67 -18.07 -10.73
CA TYR A 758 -0.72 -19.55 -10.72
C TYR A 758 -2.13 -20.03 -10.35
N THR A 759 -2.77 -19.26 -9.48
CA THR A 759 -4.14 -19.42 -8.97
C THR A 759 -5.22 -19.04 -9.97
N GLY A 760 -4.85 -18.59 -11.19
CA GLY A 760 -5.78 -18.10 -12.21
C GLY A 760 -6.30 -16.67 -12.01
N GLY A 761 -6.10 -16.09 -10.83
CA GLY A 761 -6.47 -14.72 -10.48
C GLY A 761 -5.96 -14.31 -9.09
N TYR A 762 -6.23 -13.07 -8.70
CA TYR A 762 -5.83 -12.52 -7.40
C TYR A 762 -6.52 -13.25 -6.25
N VAL A 763 -5.77 -13.56 -5.18
CA VAL A 763 -6.29 -14.21 -3.97
C VAL A 763 -6.37 -13.19 -2.84
N HIS A 764 -7.57 -12.91 -2.35
CA HIS A 764 -7.88 -11.88 -1.33
C HIS A 764 -7.72 -12.35 0.13
N ARG A 765 -6.98 -13.44 0.39
CA ARG A 765 -6.70 -13.99 1.74
C ARG A 765 -5.28 -14.54 1.80
N VAL A 766 -4.67 -14.59 2.98
CA VAL A 766 -3.39 -15.28 3.21
C VAL A 766 -3.50 -16.76 2.81
N LEU A 767 -2.50 -17.30 2.12
CA LEU A 767 -2.35 -18.73 1.88
C LEU A 767 -1.06 -19.28 2.52
N PRO A 768 -0.97 -20.60 2.77
CA PRO A 768 0.27 -21.25 3.17
C PRO A 768 1.36 -21.12 2.11
N ALA A 769 2.63 -21.05 2.53
CA ALA A 769 3.76 -20.80 1.63
C ALA A 769 4.03 -21.97 0.67
N GLU A 770 3.70 -23.19 1.10
CA GLU A 770 3.81 -24.42 0.32
C GLU A 770 2.95 -24.44 -0.95
N ASN A 771 1.89 -23.61 -1.03
CA ASN A 771 1.07 -23.44 -2.23
C ASN A 771 1.83 -22.76 -3.37
N PHE A 772 3.00 -22.16 -3.09
CA PHE A 772 3.82 -21.43 -4.05
C PHE A 772 5.25 -21.98 -4.17
N LYS A 773 5.45 -23.27 -3.83
CA LYS A 773 6.75 -23.96 -4.01
C LYS A 773 7.31 -23.72 -5.42
N PRO A 774 8.60 -23.37 -5.56
CA PRO A 774 9.23 -23.21 -6.87
C PRO A 774 9.11 -24.46 -7.75
N GLN A 775 8.73 -24.23 -9.00
CA GLN A 775 8.66 -25.20 -10.08
C GLN A 775 9.89 -25.03 -10.99
N THR A 776 10.36 -26.12 -11.59
CA THR A 776 11.45 -26.07 -12.58
C THR A 776 10.94 -25.36 -13.84
N PHE A 777 11.47 -24.16 -14.12
CA PHE A 777 11.18 -23.48 -15.39
C PHE A 777 11.66 -24.35 -16.55
N THR A 778 10.70 -24.84 -17.33
CA THR A 778 10.95 -25.74 -18.44
C THR A 778 10.93 -24.95 -19.74
N GLY A 779 12.04 -25.00 -20.48
CA GLY A 779 12.21 -24.21 -21.70
C GLY A 779 11.25 -24.61 -22.85
N PRO A 780 11.20 -23.78 -23.91
CA PRO A 780 10.37 -24.06 -25.08
C PRO A 780 10.70 -25.42 -25.70
N ASP A 781 9.70 -26.29 -25.76
CA ASP A 781 9.83 -27.61 -26.38
C ASP A 781 9.81 -27.50 -27.91
N ARG A 782 10.90 -27.96 -28.54
CA ARG A 782 11.14 -27.90 -29.99
C ARG A 782 10.95 -29.24 -30.69
N SER A 783 10.59 -30.30 -29.96
CA SER A 783 10.29 -31.63 -30.49
C SER A 783 9.05 -31.62 -31.40
N GLY A 784 8.89 -32.68 -32.19
CA GLY A 784 7.87 -32.81 -33.24
C GLY A 784 8.34 -32.24 -34.59
N LYS A 785 7.64 -32.59 -35.67
CA LYS A 785 7.88 -32.02 -37.00
C LYS A 785 7.42 -30.55 -37.01
N PRO A 786 8.11 -29.63 -37.72
CA PRO A 786 7.60 -28.28 -37.94
C PRO A 786 6.24 -28.30 -38.65
N VAL A 787 5.30 -27.49 -38.15
CA VAL A 787 4.02 -27.24 -38.81
C VAL A 787 4.04 -25.82 -39.35
N VAL A 788 3.81 -25.69 -40.64
CA VAL A 788 3.61 -24.40 -41.33
C VAL A 788 2.16 -24.39 -41.78
N THR A 789 1.34 -23.55 -41.15
CA THR A 789 -0.07 -23.38 -41.53
C THR A 789 -0.19 -22.35 -42.65
N PHE A 790 0.60 -21.27 -42.59
CA PHE A 790 0.54 -20.19 -43.58
C PHE A 790 1.81 -20.23 -44.43
N GLN A 791 1.68 -20.46 -45.73
CA GLN A 791 2.84 -20.47 -46.65
C GLN A 791 3.36 -19.06 -46.94
N SER A 792 2.49 -18.05 -46.91
CA SER A 792 2.84 -16.64 -47.04
C SER A 792 1.84 -15.76 -46.30
N THR A 793 2.03 -14.44 -46.34
CA THR A 793 1.06 -13.46 -45.82
C THR A 793 -0.19 -13.31 -46.71
N GLN A 794 -0.26 -14.03 -47.84
CA GLN A 794 -1.43 -14.10 -48.72
C GLN A 794 -2.36 -15.29 -48.37
N ASP A 795 -2.02 -16.07 -47.34
CA ASP A 795 -2.86 -17.17 -46.87
C ASP A 795 -4.19 -16.65 -46.30
N GLU A 796 -5.32 -17.26 -46.69
CA GLU A 796 -6.66 -16.83 -46.29
C GLU A 796 -6.87 -16.84 -44.75
N ASN A 797 -6.23 -17.78 -44.04
CA ASN A 797 -6.28 -17.81 -42.58
C ASN A 797 -5.39 -16.74 -41.96
N TYR A 798 -4.22 -16.44 -42.54
CA TYR A 798 -3.38 -15.33 -42.11
C TYR A 798 -4.11 -13.99 -42.27
N ILE A 799 -4.69 -13.71 -43.45
CA ILE A 799 -5.41 -12.47 -43.74
C ILE A 799 -6.58 -12.29 -42.78
N ALA A 800 -7.41 -13.32 -42.59
CA ALA A 800 -8.56 -13.24 -41.69
C ALA A 800 -8.16 -13.07 -40.22
N MET A 801 -7.09 -13.72 -39.73
CA MET A 801 -6.59 -13.48 -38.38
C MET A 801 -6.01 -12.07 -38.21
N LEU A 802 -5.32 -11.55 -39.23
CA LEU A 802 -4.78 -10.19 -39.24
C LEU A 802 -5.92 -9.16 -39.17
N ASP A 803 -6.97 -9.32 -39.98
CA ASP A 803 -8.18 -8.47 -39.94
C ASP A 803 -8.82 -8.46 -38.55
N ILE A 804 -9.00 -9.62 -37.92
CA ILE A 804 -9.54 -9.71 -36.55
C ILE A 804 -8.68 -8.89 -35.56
N ILE A 805 -7.36 -8.96 -35.67
CA ILE A 805 -6.43 -8.20 -34.80
C ILE A 805 -6.48 -6.70 -35.13
N GLN A 806 -6.61 -6.32 -36.41
CA GLN A 806 -6.75 -4.94 -36.85
C GLN A 806 -8.08 -4.31 -36.38
N ARG A 807 -9.19 -5.05 -36.42
CA ARG A 807 -10.47 -4.63 -35.82
C ARG A 807 -10.36 -4.50 -34.30
N GLY A 808 -9.76 -5.47 -33.61
CA GLY A 808 -9.48 -5.37 -32.17
C GLY A 808 -8.63 -4.14 -31.80
N ARG A 809 -7.64 -3.79 -32.64
CA ARG A 809 -6.86 -2.55 -32.52
C ARG A 809 -7.72 -1.31 -32.69
N GLN A 810 -8.58 -1.25 -33.71
CA GLN A 810 -9.49 -0.11 -33.95
C GLN A 810 -10.42 0.10 -32.75
N SER A 811 -11.05 -0.96 -32.23
CA SER A 811 -11.90 -0.89 -31.03
C SER A 811 -11.13 -0.43 -29.79
N ALA A 812 -9.88 -0.84 -29.63
CA ALA A 812 -9.01 -0.41 -28.54
C ALA A 812 -8.59 1.06 -28.68
N LEU A 813 -8.33 1.54 -29.91
CA LEU A 813 -8.01 2.95 -30.19
C LEU A 813 -9.21 3.89 -30.09
N ALA A 814 -10.44 3.37 -30.28
CA ALA A 814 -11.67 4.13 -30.02
C ALA A 814 -11.91 4.36 -28.52
N ASN A 815 -11.46 3.45 -27.66
CA ASN A 815 -11.60 3.53 -26.20
C ASN A 815 -10.24 3.33 -25.49
N PRO A 816 -9.28 4.24 -25.69
CA PRO A 816 -7.89 4.06 -25.27
C PRO A 816 -7.71 4.11 -23.75
N ARG A 817 -6.76 3.30 -23.27
CA ARG A 817 -6.15 3.40 -21.93
C ARG A 817 -5.12 4.53 -21.87
N VAL A 818 -4.61 4.83 -20.67
CA VAL A 818 -3.58 5.85 -20.42
C VAL A 818 -2.28 5.62 -21.23
N ASP A 819 -1.91 4.36 -21.49
CA ASP A 819 -0.71 3.98 -22.27
C ASP A 819 -0.90 3.99 -23.80
N MET A 820 -2.06 4.44 -24.28
CA MET A 820 -2.44 4.38 -25.69
C MET A 820 -2.57 5.77 -26.34
N PRO A 821 -2.26 5.91 -27.65
CA PRO A 821 -2.40 7.18 -28.35
C PRO A 821 -3.88 7.58 -28.45
N GLY A 822 -4.14 8.90 -28.52
CA GLY A 822 -5.50 9.45 -28.54
C GLY A 822 -6.21 9.48 -27.17
N ALA A 823 -5.57 8.98 -26.11
CA ALA A 823 -6.14 8.99 -24.77
C ALA A 823 -6.39 10.40 -24.23
N LYS A 824 -7.65 10.70 -23.89
CA LYS A 824 -8.00 11.83 -23.04
C LYS A 824 -7.63 11.50 -21.60
N ILE A 825 -6.43 11.92 -21.19
CA ILE A 825 -5.90 11.68 -19.85
C ILE A 825 -6.43 12.74 -18.87
N TYR A 826 -7.02 12.28 -17.77
CA TYR A 826 -7.30 13.09 -16.59
C TYR A 826 -6.12 12.97 -15.60
N PRO A 827 -5.61 14.09 -15.06
CA PRO A 827 -4.46 14.03 -14.17
C PRO A 827 -4.76 13.30 -12.85
N GLY A 828 -3.82 12.45 -12.45
CA GLY A 828 -3.77 11.82 -11.14
C GLY A 828 -3.24 12.77 -10.07
N LEU A 829 -4.03 13.02 -9.04
CA LEU A 829 -3.64 13.84 -7.91
C LEU A 829 -3.03 12.98 -6.80
N CYS A 830 -1.90 13.45 -6.27
CA CYS A 830 -1.35 12.99 -5.01
C CYS A 830 -1.77 13.95 -3.88
N ARG A 831 -1.95 13.45 -2.66
CA ARG A 831 -2.14 14.28 -1.47
C ARG A 831 -0.80 14.92 -1.10
N THR A 832 -0.79 16.23 -1.01
CA THR A 832 0.40 17.04 -0.71
C THR A 832 0.23 17.66 0.68
N ILE A 833 1.07 17.30 1.65
CA ILE A 833 1.00 17.84 3.03
C ILE A 833 1.65 19.22 3.09
N LEU A 834 2.87 19.35 2.55
CA LEU A 834 3.55 20.63 2.36
C LEU A 834 3.65 20.92 0.85
N PRO A 835 3.24 22.11 0.37
CA PRO A 835 3.26 22.44 -1.04
C PRO A 835 4.69 22.44 -1.58
N VAL A 836 4.87 21.90 -2.78
CA VAL A 836 6.15 21.97 -3.50
C VAL A 836 6.38 23.44 -3.88
N PRO A 837 7.50 24.08 -3.53
CA PRO A 837 7.74 25.47 -3.89
C PRO A 837 7.68 25.70 -5.40
N ALA A 838 7.02 26.75 -5.85
CA ALA A 838 7.09 27.16 -7.24
C ALA A 838 8.55 27.56 -7.58
N PRO A 839 9.12 27.09 -8.71
CA PRO A 839 10.46 27.48 -9.10
C PRO A 839 10.48 28.96 -9.53
N GLU A 840 11.65 29.60 -9.47
CA GLU A 840 11.79 31.01 -9.88
C GLU A 840 11.47 31.21 -11.38
N ILE A 841 11.87 30.24 -12.21
CA ILE A 841 11.58 30.16 -13.64
C ILE A 841 10.96 28.78 -13.90
N SER A 842 9.95 28.72 -14.78
CA SER A 842 9.36 27.47 -15.24
C SER A 842 10.38 26.49 -15.82
N PRO A 843 10.14 25.18 -15.69
CA PRO A 843 11.03 24.19 -16.30
C PRO A 843 11.03 24.35 -17.83
N PRO A 844 12.12 23.97 -18.53
CA PRO A 844 12.23 24.18 -19.97
C PRO A 844 11.06 23.57 -20.76
N LEU A 845 10.35 24.43 -21.49
CA LEU A 845 9.30 24.02 -22.42
C LEU A 845 9.92 23.63 -23.77
N ASN A 846 9.47 22.51 -24.33
CA ASN A 846 9.73 22.13 -25.71
C ASN A 846 8.42 22.07 -26.50
N ALA A 847 8.43 22.59 -27.72
CA ALA A 847 7.30 22.58 -28.65
C ALA A 847 7.69 21.87 -29.94
N THR A 848 6.84 20.96 -30.44
CA THR A 848 7.14 20.17 -31.64
C THR A 848 5.88 20.03 -32.48
N GLY A 849 5.86 20.70 -33.64
CA GLY A 849 4.81 20.54 -34.65
C GLY A 849 4.67 19.10 -35.13
N GLN A 850 3.43 18.65 -35.30
CA GLN A 850 3.04 17.34 -35.80
C GLN A 850 2.55 17.46 -37.25
N LYS A 851 2.48 16.31 -37.97
CA LYS A 851 2.10 16.29 -39.40
C LYS A 851 0.63 16.67 -39.66
N ASP A 852 -0.22 16.56 -38.66
CA ASP A 852 -1.65 16.90 -38.68
C ASP A 852 -1.92 18.37 -38.30
N GLY A 853 -0.88 19.18 -38.09
CA GLY A 853 -0.98 20.57 -37.64
C GLY A 853 -1.08 20.75 -36.13
N ALA A 854 -1.13 19.67 -35.33
CA ALA A 854 -1.10 19.79 -33.88
C ALA A 854 0.30 20.19 -33.38
N VAL A 855 0.40 20.79 -32.19
CA VAL A 855 1.67 21.03 -31.51
C VAL A 855 1.76 20.20 -30.24
N ARG A 856 2.78 19.34 -30.16
CA ARG A 856 3.10 18.62 -28.93
C ARG A 856 4.00 19.49 -28.04
N LEU A 857 3.51 19.77 -26.84
CA LEU A 857 4.21 20.53 -25.80
C LEU A 857 4.66 19.56 -24.70
N THR A 858 5.91 19.68 -24.25
CA THR A 858 6.51 18.80 -23.24
C THR A 858 7.48 19.56 -22.35
N TRP A 859 7.55 19.19 -21.07
CA TRP A 859 8.52 19.73 -20.10
C TRP A 859 8.99 18.62 -19.14
N PRO A 860 10.14 18.79 -18.45
CA PRO A 860 10.69 17.75 -17.57
C PRO A 860 9.72 17.26 -16.48
N ARG A 861 9.40 15.95 -16.52
CA ARG A 861 8.88 15.19 -15.38
C ARG A 861 10.03 14.92 -14.41
N SER A 862 10.12 15.69 -13.33
CA SER A 862 11.19 15.59 -12.31
C SER A 862 10.61 15.67 -10.90
N ALA A 863 11.37 15.25 -9.89
CA ALA A 863 10.95 15.29 -8.49
C ALA A 863 10.60 16.71 -7.97
N GLN A 864 11.23 17.74 -8.56
CA GLN A 864 10.99 19.15 -8.24
C GLN A 864 9.72 19.71 -8.90
N ASN A 865 9.29 19.09 -10.01
CA ASN A 865 8.14 19.54 -10.80
C ASN A 865 6.84 18.78 -10.45
N ILE A 866 6.94 17.60 -9.86
CA ILE A 866 5.77 16.81 -9.41
C ILE A 866 5.12 17.49 -8.21
N GLY A 867 3.82 17.80 -8.34
CA GLY A 867 3.03 18.54 -7.34
C GLY A 867 2.78 20.00 -7.74
N LEU A 868 3.40 20.51 -8.80
CA LEU A 868 3.12 21.83 -9.37
C LEU A 868 1.93 21.79 -10.34
N SER A 869 1.28 22.94 -10.53
CA SER A 869 0.32 23.18 -11.60
C SER A 869 0.95 24.04 -12.70
N PHE A 870 0.70 23.69 -13.96
CA PHE A 870 1.27 24.33 -15.14
C PHE A 870 0.18 24.97 -15.99
N ALA A 871 0.30 26.27 -16.25
CA ALA A 871 -0.50 26.97 -17.25
C ALA A 871 0.32 27.12 -18.54
N LEU A 872 -0.33 26.86 -19.68
CA LEU A 872 0.23 26.93 -21.02
C LEU A 872 -0.46 28.02 -21.82
N TYR A 873 0.32 28.90 -22.41
CA TYR A 873 -0.14 30.05 -23.18
C TYR A 873 0.43 30.03 -24.60
N ARG A 874 -0.26 30.65 -25.56
CA ARG A 874 0.16 30.73 -26.97
C ARG A 874 -0.10 32.11 -27.57
N ASN A 875 0.85 32.60 -28.37
CA ASN A 875 0.77 33.88 -29.08
C ASN A 875 1.47 33.81 -30.45
N ASP A 876 1.20 34.78 -31.33
CA ASP A 876 1.89 34.95 -32.62
C ASP A 876 3.21 35.73 -32.51
N LYS A 877 3.48 36.33 -31.34
CA LYS A 877 4.72 37.07 -31.02
C LYS A 877 5.59 36.34 -30.00
N PRO A 878 6.94 36.45 -30.11
CA PRO A 878 7.85 35.94 -29.09
C PRO A 878 7.76 36.74 -27.79
N ALA A 879 8.12 36.10 -26.67
CA ALA A 879 8.29 36.74 -25.35
C ALA A 879 7.08 37.60 -24.89
N PHE A 880 5.87 37.17 -25.24
CA PHE A 880 4.62 37.80 -24.82
C PHE A 880 4.36 37.54 -23.32
N GLU A 881 3.80 38.53 -22.62
CA GLU A 881 3.40 38.34 -21.22
C GLU A 881 2.22 37.35 -21.09
N PRO A 882 2.30 36.33 -20.23
CA PRO A 882 1.22 35.35 -20.07
C PRO A 882 -0.06 35.92 -19.43
N ASP A 883 -1.06 36.21 -20.27
CA ASP A 883 -2.41 36.60 -19.85
C ASP A 883 -3.46 35.49 -20.11
N ASN A 884 -4.59 35.54 -19.40
CA ASN A 884 -5.72 34.62 -19.58
C ASN A 884 -6.29 34.62 -21.02
N GLU A 885 -6.19 35.71 -21.78
CA GLU A 885 -6.55 35.75 -23.21
C GLU A 885 -5.75 34.72 -24.04
N PHE A 886 -4.49 34.50 -23.68
CA PHE A 886 -3.57 33.60 -24.37
C PHE A 886 -3.56 32.17 -23.80
N LEU A 887 -4.36 31.88 -22.76
CA LEU A 887 -4.36 30.59 -22.07
C LEU A 887 -4.93 29.47 -22.96
N VAL A 888 -4.09 28.49 -23.27
CA VAL A 888 -4.48 27.29 -24.03
C VAL A 888 -4.97 26.18 -23.10
N ASN A 889 -4.28 25.96 -21.97
CA ASN A 889 -4.62 24.89 -21.02
C ASN A 889 -3.97 25.09 -19.65
N SER A 890 -4.57 24.51 -18.60
CA SER A 890 -3.97 24.37 -17.27
C SER A 890 -3.98 22.88 -16.85
N THR A 891 -2.85 22.36 -16.36
CA THR A 891 -2.69 20.92 -16.06
C THR A 891 -1.60 20.64 -15.02
N THR A 892 -1.65 19.49 -14.36
CA THR A 892 -0.55 18.94 -13.54
C THR A 892 0.24 17.84 -14.27
N LEU A 893 -0.07 17.59 -15.56
CA LEU A 893 0.69 16.69 -16.42
C LEU A 893 2.03 17.33 -16.86
N PHE A 894 2.84 16.58 -17.59
CA PHE A 894 4.15 17.00 -18.13
C PHE A 894 4.18 17.13 -19.65
N ASN A 895 2.99 17.05 -20.26
CA ASN A 895 2.80 17.24 -21.69
C ASN A 895 1.38 17.72 -21.97
N TYR A 896 1.19 18.32 -23.14
CA TYR A 896 -0.09 18.69 -23.71
C TYR A 896 0.01 18.64 -25.24
N THR A 897 -1.11 18.43 -25.93
CA THR A 897 -1.16 18.51 -27.40
C THR A 897 -2.17 19.58 -27.80
N ASP A 898 -1.67 20.68 -28.33
CA ASP A 898 -2.50 21.77 -28.86
C ASP A 898 -2.93 21.43 -30.29
N ILE A 899 -4.14 20.87 -30.39
CA ILE A 899 -4.81 20.56 -31.67
C ILE A 899 -5.50 21.78 -32.32
N LYS A 900 -5.43 22.96 -31.69
CA LYS A 900 -6.06 24.20 -32.17
C LYS A 900 -5.01 25.24 -32.57
N SER A 901 -3.81 24.80 -32.92
CA SER A 901 -2.70 25.70 -33.25
C SER A 901 -2.82 26.19 -34.70
N PRO A 902 -2.82 27.51 -34.96
CA PRO A 902 -2.89 28.01 -36.33
C PRO A 902 -1.56 27.75 -37.07
N PRO A 903 -1.59 27.55 -38.40
CA PRO A 903 -0.39 27.43 -39.22
C PRO A 903 0.57 28.62 -39.08
N GLY A 904 1.86 28.40 -39.37
CA GLY A 904 2.90 29.43 -39.26
C GLY A 904 3.69 29.34 -37.96
N LYS A 905 4.43 30.41 -37.61
CA LYS A 905 5.24 30.44 -36.38
C LYS A 905 4.33 30.65 -35.16
N GLN A 906 4.44 29.76 -34.18
CA GLN A 906 3.67 29.80 -32.94
C GLN A 906 4.63 29.84 -31.75
N TYR A 907 4.40 30.77 -30.83
CA TYR A 907 5.18 30.93 -29.60
C TYR A 907 4.36 30.48 -28.41
N TYR A 908 4.97 29.71 -27.53
CA TYR A 908 4.34 29.16 -26.34
C TYR A 908 5.07 29.61 -25.08
N ALA A 909 4.33 29.81 -24.00
CA ALA A 909 4.86 30.05 -22.67
C ALA A 909 4.31 29.02 -21.68
N LEU A 910 5.17 28.50 -20.80
CA LEU A 910 4.81 27.67 -19.66
C LEU A 910 4.96 28.50 -18.39
N VAL A 911 3.97 28.46 -17.49
CA VAL A 911 4.03 29.05 -16.14
C VAL A 911 3.70 27.97 -15.13
N ALA A 912 4.71 27.56 -14.36
CA ALA A 912 4.57 26.72 -13.18
C ALA A 912 4.02 27.53 -12.00
N SER A 913 3.25 26.87 -11.14
CA SER A 913 2.60 27.50 -10.00
C SER A 913 2.39 26.53 -8.85
N SER A 914 2.39 27.07 -7.63
CA SER A 914 2.08 26.35 -6.39
C SER A 914 1.57 27.32 -5.33
N ASN A 915 0.51 26.94 -4.65
CA ASN A 915 -0.11 27.71 -3.55
C ASN A 915 -0.32 29.21 -3.88
N GLY A 916 -0.78 29.51 -5.10
CA GLY A 916 -1.00 30.87 -5.60
C GLY A 916 0.23 31.59 -6.15
N ILE A 917 1.45 31.14 -5.83
CA ILE A 917 2.71 31.69 -6.34
C ILE A 917 2.94 31.17 -7.76
N LYS A 918 3.28 32.08 -8.69
CA LYS A 918 3.63 31.78 -10.09
C LYS A 918 5.14 31.97 -10.32
N SER A 919 5.75 31.06 -11.08
CA SER A 919 7.11 31.22 -11.61
C SER A 919 7.16 32.24 -12.76
N ARG A 920 8.35 32.75 -13.09
CA ARG A 920 8.56 33.41 -14.40
C ARG A 920 8.41 32.40 -15.56
N PRO A 921 7.88 32.82 -16.72
CA PRO A 921 7.60 31.90 -17.83
C PRO A 921 8.87 31.32 -18.47
N SER A 922 8.75 30.11 -19.02
CA SER A 922 9.70 29.54 -19.97
C SER A 922 9.06 29.46 -21.35
N TYR A 923 9.81 29.83 -22.40
CA TYR A 923 9.26 29.97 -23.75
C TYR A 923 9.76 28.88 -24.70
N ALA A 924 8.91 28.52 -25.66
CA ALA A 924 9.25 27.66 -26.80
C ALA A 924 8.63 28.22 -28.10
N MET A 925 9.19 27.81 -29.24
CA MET A 925 8.68 28.18 -30.57
C MET A 925 8.67 26.96 -31.47
N THR A 926 7.63 26.83 -32.30
CA THR A 926 7.60 25.87 -33.40
C THR A 926 6.95 26.52 -34.62
N THR A 927 7.30 26.04 -35.82
CA THR A 927 6.48 26.29 -37.01
C THR A 927 5.43 25.19 -37.11
N VAL A 928 4.18 25.57 -37.27
CA VAL A 928 3.04 24.69 -37.53
C VAL A 928 2.83 24.63 -39.04
N LEU A 929 2.79 23.41 -39.56
CA LEU A 929 2.48 23.17 -40.97
C LEU A 929 0.98 23.37 -41.20
N SER A 930 0.60 23.98 -42.33
CA SER A 930 -0.78 23.85 -42.80
C SER A 930 -1.10 22.37 -42.98
N PRO A 931 -2.26 21.88 -42.51
CA PRO A 931 -2.68 20.51 -42.80
C PRO A 931 -2.63 20.30 -44.32
N ALA A 932 -1.94 19.26 -44.77
CA ALA A 932 -2.00 18.88 -46.17
C ALA A 932 -3.45 18.59 -46.52
N SER A 933 -3.96 19.15 -47.62
CA SER A 933 -5.21 18.69 -48.21
C SER A 933 -5.14 17.16 -48.34
N PRO A 934 -6.19 16.40 -47.96
CA PRO A 934 -6.18 14.97 -48.17
C PRO A 934 -5.94 14.69 -49.66
N ASP A 935 -5.01 13.78 -49.96
CA ASP A 935 -4.76 13.37 -51.34
C ASP A 935 -6.07 12.92 -51.98
N ALA A 936 -6.37 13.45 -53.17
CA ALA A 936 -7.52 12.99 -53.94
C ALA A 936 -7.41 11.46 -54.15
N PRO A 937 -8.50 10.69 -53.98
CA PRO A 937 -8.44 9.24 -54.02
C PRO A 937 -7.92 8.75 -55.38
N SER A 938 -6.68 8.25 -55.38
CA SER A 938 -5.98 7.75 -56.55
C SER A 938 -6.46 6.34 -56.91
N GLY A 939 -7.66 6.25 -57.51
CA GLY A 939 -8.26 4.94 -57.78
C GLY A 939 -9.59 4.87 -58.51
N VAL A 940 -10.00 5.87 -59.30
CA VAL A 940 -11.11 5.70 -60.27
C VAL A 940 -10.75 6.35 -61.60
N GLY A 941 -10.10 5.59 -62.48
CA GLY A 941 -10.13 5.90 -63.92
C GLY A 941 -11.49 5.47 -64.48
N PRO A 942 -12.14 6.27 -65.35
CA PRO A 942 -13.39 5.87 -65.98
C PRO A 942 -13.14 4.67 -66.92
N GLN A 943 -14.01 3.66 -66.84
CA GLN A 943 -14.06 2.61 -67.84
C GLN A 943 -14.56 3.17 -69.17
N TYR A 944 -13.78 2.99 -70.23
CA TYR A 944 -14.22 2.53 -71.56
C TYR A 944 -13.03 1.85 -72.26
#